data_AF-A0A150R4A2-F1
#
_entry.id   AF-A0A150R4A2-F1
#
_cell.length_a   1.000
_cell.length_b   1.000
_cell.length_c   1.000
_cell.angle_alpha   90.00
_cell.angle_beta   90.00
_cell.angle_gamma   90.00
#
_symmetry.space_group_name_H-M   'P 1'
#
loop_
_entity.id
_entity.type
_entity.pdbx_description
1 polymer ?
#
loop_
_entity_poly.entity_id
_entity_poly.type
_entity_poly.pdbx_seq_one_letter_code
_entity_poly.pdbx_strand_id
1 'polypeptide(L)'
;MKAGEIPNTLIECTHSVECAGCPLIAGDYAEQLGTKRARVVSAAAHYPSLELLQTSPVIPADPITGYRGRAKLIVAASGAIGLYGRTGHHEVVDIPGCRVLAPALAAVTSRLRELIASPPPEVRPLLLPYDPARGGVLRALDLREVHLAPGTQLFAEMGATEDNPAFVLITFVLQRERACTRDELREAGRAIRPMLPRVIGIAANFHDAEAPQILGPETIVLDGVSHAEDRIGQTYHIAAFGSFVQAHRSQAARVHALLLREIASLENDGPVIEGEAAMGPASRRKEPPRILDLYGGSGAISLALAQGGNRVLMVESFAPAAVNARGAAEAQGLSQRVEVRTGDVSEIVGSLVNSSEKFDGIVVNPPRRGVSPTAREAIARLGAPLLVYVSCDPDTLARDLDHFCRLGYSSTELTPLDMIPLTEEIETIAALRRTPPPAPKVIYDDDGVLVVEKGPHEPVATQAEYLGSLLARCARIPGVTSTPVIVHALDPGTSGLVMLARNEEAAARWSEALTKTGRLIYLAAAKGVTPGKGAITRDLREGTRTYTARTRYRRLAVASGHSILRVIPDGGRTHQIRRHLAAIGHPILGDERYGHVPTNRYFEEKHGLDRSFVHLVRIEIEHPRTGVKMIIESTLPGDLRSALERSTGPSVLRFLEQKHALGEQRAVAVLSTASDEPAPSSRMIPLRTDDSESAPPPSIRSPGPISIRVPDLDESPRTIRHPIISTGDED
;
A
#
# COMPACT_ATOMS: atom_id res chain seq x y z
N MET A 1 -6.60 9.90 -25.84
CA MET A 1 -7.92 9.65 -26.44
C MET A 1 -8.88 10.71 -25.91
N LYS A 2 -9.67 11.34 -26.79
CA LYS A 2 -10.74 12.29 -26.39
C LYS A 2 -11.90 11.47 -25.79
N ALA A 3 -12.69 12.08 -24.91
CA ALA A 3 -13.78 11.45 -24.15
C ALA A 3 -15.01 11.00 -24.99
N GLY A 4 -14.81 10.47 -26.21
CA GLY A 4 -15.89 10.05 -27.11
C GLY A 4 -15.60 8.80 -27.97
N GLU A 5 -14.49 8.10 -27.74
CA GLU A 5 -14.13 6.88 -28.50
C GLU A 5 -14.33 5.58 -27.72
N ILE A 6 -14.71 5.63 -26.44
CA ILE A 6 -15.01 4.43 -25.65
C ILE A 6 -16.51 4.18 -25.80
N PRO A 7 -16.95 3.12 -26.50
CA PRO A 7 -18.37 2.85 -26.70
C PRO A 7 -19.06 2.67 -25.35
N ASN A 8 -20.28 3.20 -25.21
CA ASN A 8 -21.14 2.85 -24.07
C ASN A 8 -21.30 1.32 -24.04
N THR A 9 -20.65 0.68 -23.08
CA THR A 9 -20.55 -0.78 -23.02
C THR A 9 -21.08 -1.22 -21.68
N LEU A 10 -22.37 -1.55 -21.64
CA LEU A 10 -23.00 -2.18 -20.49
C LEU A 10 -22.70 -3.67 -20.51
N ILE A 11 -22.15 -4.18 -19.41
CA ILE A 11 -21.85 -5.61 -19.26
C ILE A 11 -22.90 -6.24 -18.36
N GLU A 12 -23.75 -7.07 -18.95
CA GLU A 12 -24.74 -7.81 -18.19
C GLU A 12 -24.14 -9.09 -17.57
N CYS A 13 -24.49 -9.34 -16.32
CA CYS A 13 -24.13 -10.54 -15.57
C CYS A 13 -25.29 -10.93 -14.65
N THR A 14 -25.78 -12.16 -14.80
CA THR A 14 -26.89 -12.71 -14.00
C THR A 14 -26.57 -12.80 -12.50
N HIS A 15 -25.27 -12.78 -12.15
CA HIS A 15 -24.78 -12.94 -10.78
C HIS A 15 -24.50 -11.61 -10.07
N SER A 16 -24.64 -10.48 -10.77
CA SER A 16 -24.17 -9.15 -10.33
C SER A 16 -24.81 -8.64 -9.03
N VAL A 17 -26.02 -9.09 -8.72
CA VAL A 17 -26.76 -8.70 -7.50
C VAL A 17 -26.09 -9.29 -6.24
N GLU A 18 -25.66 -10.54 -6.29
CA GLU A 18 -25.18 -11.29 -5.12
C GLU A 18 -23.65 -11.42 -5.08
N CYS A 19 -23.00 -11.50 -6.24
CA CYS A 19 -21.56 -11.66 -6.36
C CYS A 19 -20.82 -10.35 -6.06
N ALA A 20 -19.83 -10.41 -5.18
CA ALA A 20 -18.99 -9.26 -4.83
C ALA A 20 -17.84 -8.99 -5.83
N GLY A 21 -17.67 -9.85 -6.84
CA GLY A 21 -16.48 -9.85 -7.69
C GLY A 21 -16.33 -8.67 -8.67
N CYS A 22 -17.43 -7.98 -9.02
CA CYS A 22 -17.43 -6.87 -9.97
C CYS A 22 -18.30 -5.71 -9.44
N PRO A 23 -17.82 -4.93 -8.46
CA PRO A 23 -18.63 -3.93 -7.78
C PRO A 23 -19.13 -2.79 -8.69
N LEU A 24 -18.45 -2.52 -9.81
CA LEU A 24 -18.81 -1.44 -10.74
C LEU A 24 -19.59 -1.91 -11.97
N ILE A 25 -19.96 -3.20 -12.05
CA ILE A 25 -20.55 -3.81 -13.25
C ILE A 25 -21.86 -3.16 -13.72
N ALA A 26 -22.61 -2.53 -12.80
CA ALA A 26 -23.87 -1.87 -13.11
C ALA A 26 -23.71 -0.53 -13.86
N GLY A 27 -22.52 0.09 -13.80
CA GLY A 27 -22.25 1.38 -14.42
C GLY A 27 -21.68 1.26 -15.83
N ASP A 28 -21.82 2.32 -16.64
CA ASP A 28 -21.21 2.38 -17.96
C ASP A 28 -19.67 2.34 -17.88
N TYR A 29 -19.02 1.66 -18.82
CA TYR A 29 -17.58 1.48 -18.78
C TYR A 29 -16.79 2.80 -18.83
N ALA A 30 -17.24 3.81 -19.58
CA ALA A 30 -16.57 5.11 -19.60
C ALA A 30 -16.69 5.83 -18.24
N GLU A 31 -17.83 5.72 -17.55
CA GLU A 31 -18.01 6.25 -16.20
C GLU A 31 -17.10 5.54 -15.19
N GLN A 32 -16.91 4.22 -15.33
CA GLN A 32 -15.97 3.46 -14.50
C GLN A 32 -14.55 4.01 -14.67
N LEU A 33 -14.10 4.26 -15.89
CA LEU A 33 -12.78 4.85 -16.17
C LEU A 33 -12.65 6.27 -15.59
N GLY A 34 -13.71 7.08 -15.68
CA GLY A 34 -13.78 8.40 -15.03
C GLY A 34 -13.63 8.31 -13.51
N THR A 35 -14.34 7.36 -12.89
CA THR A 35 -14.27 7.10 -11.44
C THR A 35 -12.87 6.65 -11.02
N LYS A 36 -12.26 5.72 -11.78
CA LYS A 36 -10.89 5.27 -11.55
C LYS A 36 -9.88 6.41 -11.66
N ARG A 37 -10.00 7.27 -12.67
CA ARG A 37 -9.17 8.47 -12.82
C ARG A 37 -9.31 9.40 -11.61
N ALA A 38 -10.54 9.64 -11.16
CA ALA A 38 -10.81 10.51 -10.02
C ALA A 38 -10.14 10.00 -8.74
N ARG A 39 -10.07 8.67 -8.54
CA ARG A 39 -9.33 8.08 -7.41
C ARG A 39 -7.84 8.42 -7.44
N VAL A 40 -7.20 8.35 -8.61
CA VAL A 40 -5.78 8.73 -8.77
C VAL A 40 -5.56 10.22 -8.52
N VAL A 41 -6.42 11.07 -9.08
CA VAL A 41 -6.38 12.53 -8.86
C VAL A 41 -6.55 12.87 -7.38
N SER A 42 -7.53 12.25 -6.71
CA SER A 42 -7.82 12.48 -5.30
C SER A 42 -6.65 12.08 -4.40
N ALA A 43 -6.00 10.95 -4.69
CA ALA A 43 -4.84 10.49 -3.93
C ALA A 43 -3.66 11.47 -4.05
N ALA A 44 -3.36 11.96 -5.26
CA ALA A 44 -2.31 12.95 -5.49
C ALA A 44 -2.61 14.31 -4.86
N ALA A 45 -3.88 14.75 -4.88
CA ALA A 45 -4.32 16.06 -4.36
C ALA A 45 -4.08 16.23 -2.84
N HIS A 46 -3.86 15.14 -2.11
CA HIS A 46 -3.49 15.19 -0.69
C HIS A 46 -2.09 15.77 -0.44
N TYR A 47 -1.27 15.94 -1.48
CA TYR A 47 0.14 16.33 -1.36
C TYR A 47 0.41 17.61 -2.17
N PRO A 48 0.80 18.72 -1.51
CA PRO A 48 1.15 19.95 -2.20
C PRO A 48 2.31 19.80 -3.20
N SER A 49 3.22 18.86 -2.95
CA SER A 49 4.34 18.55 -3.86
C SER A 49 3.90 17.96 -5.21
N LEU A 50 2.66 17.46 -5.28
CA LEU A 50 2.07 16.83 -6.46
C LEU A 50 0.97 17.67 -7.10
N GLU A 51 0.79 18.93 -6.68
CA GLU A 51 -0.31 19.79 -7.16
C GLU A 51 -0.28 20.01 -8.68
N LEU A 52 0.91 20.06 -9.29
CA LEU A 52 1.10 20.24 -10.73
C LEU A 52 1.09 18.94 -11.53
N LEU A 53 0.91 17.80 -10.87
CA LEU A 53 0.95 16.48 -11.50
C LEU A 53 -0.33 16.25 -12.30
N GLN A 54 -0.21 16.08 -13.61
CA GLN A 54 -1.35 15.76 -14.46
C GLN A 54 -1.69 14.27 -14.36
N THR A 55 -2.96 13.91 -14.46
CA THR A 55 -3.38 12.50 -14.60
C THR A 55 -4.05 12.33 -15.94
N SER A 56 -3.46 11.53 -16.82
CA SER A 56 -4.00 11.26 -18.15
C SER A 56 -5.30 10.44 -18.06
N PRO A 57 -6.11 10.38 -19.13
CA PRO A 57 -7.26 9.47 -19.17
C PRO A 57 -6.83 8.02 -18.96
N VAL A 58 -7.64 7.24 -18.22
CA VAL A 58 -7.35 5.82 -17.99
C VAL A 58 -7.34 5.08 -19.31
N ILE A 59 -6.27 4.34 -19.55
CA ILE A 59 -6.15 3.45 -20.70
C ILE A 59 -7.16 2.31 -20.49
N PRO A 60 -8.13 2.12 -21.40
CA PRO A 60 -9.16 1.10 -21.25
C PRO A 60 -8.58 -0.32 -21.35
N ALA A 61 -9.25 -1.23 -20.65
CA ALA A 61 -9.05 -2.68 -20.74
C ALA A 61 -9.43 -3.19 -22.14
N ASP A 62 -8.73 -4.20 -22.60
CA ASP A 62 -9.04 -4.86 -23.87
C ASP A 62 -8.53 -6.32 -23.83
N PRO A 63 -9.44 -7.31 -23.69
CA PRO A 63 -10.90 -7.17 -23.60
C PRO A 63 -11.40 -6.73 -22.20
N ILE A 64 -12.63 -6.21 -22.11
CA ILE A 64 -13.29 -5.85 -20.83
C ILE A 64 -13.80 -7.09 -20.08
N THR A 65 -14.13 -8.15 -20.79
CA THR A 65 -14.62 -9.44 -20.25
C THR A 65 -13.73 -10.59 -20.71
N GLY A 66 -13.77 -11.73 -20.03
CA GLY A 66 -12.94 -12.89 -20.40
C GLY A 66 -11.43 -12.63 -20.28
N TYR A 67 -11.02 -11.64 -19.49
CA TYR A 67 -9.62 -11.24 -19.36
C TYR A 67 -8.90 -11.92 -18.19
N ARG A 68 -9.66 -12.44 -17.21
CA ARG A 68 -9.13 -12.82 -15.90
C ARG A 68 -8.45 -14.19 -15.99
N GLY A 69 -7.13 -14.17 -16.12
CA GLY A 69 -6.28 -15.35 -16.25
C GLY A 69 -5.97 -16.07 -14.92
N ARG A 70 -6.46 -15.58 -13.78
CA ARG A 70 -6.37 -16.31 -12.50
C ARG A 70 -7.63 -16.15 -11.66
N ALA A 71 -8.12 -17.26 -11.12
CA ALA A 71 -9.31 -17.30 -10.29
C ALA A 71 -9.10 -18.18 -9.05
N LYS A 72 -9.45 -17.65 -7.88
CA LYS A 72 -9.56 -18.41 -6.64
C LYS A 72 -11.04 -18.54 -6.31
N LEU A 73 -11.59 -19.72 -6.50
CA LEU A 73 -13.02 -20.00 -6.36
C LEU A 73 -13.25 -20.89 -5.15
N ILE A 74 -14.14 -20.47 -4.25
CA ILE A 74 -14.54 -21.24 -3.08
C ILE A 74 -15.52 -22.33 -3.52
N VAL A 75 -15.37 -23.53 -2.94
CA VAL A 75 -16.28 -24.66 -3.15
C VAL A 75 -17.12 -24.81 -1.88
N ALA A 76 -18.42 -24.60 -2.01
CA ALA A 76 -19.36 -24.77 -0.91
C ALA A 76 -19.64 -26.24 -0.63
N ALA A 77 -20.13 -26.55 0.57
CA ALA A 77 -20.61 -27.89 0.92
C ALA A 77 -21.71 -28.43 -0.02
N SER A 78 -22.46 -27.54 -0.68
CA SER A 78 -23.46 -27.90 -1.71
C SER A 78 -22.85 -28.31 -3.06
N GLY A 79 -21.54 -28.13 -3.25
CA GLY A 79 -20.87 -28.27 -4.53
C GLY A 79 -20.89 -27.00 -5.39
N ALA A 80 -21.52 -25.92 -4.93
CA ALA A 80 -21.46 -24.62 -5.59
C ALA A 80 -20.01 -24.12 -5.67
N ILE A 81 -19.64 -23.48 -6.79
CA ILE A 81 -18.29 -22.96 -7.05
C ILE A 81 -18.41 -21.48 -7.33
N GLY A 82 -17.80 -20.66 -6.47
CA GLY A 82 -17.84 -19.22 -6.68
C GLY A 82 -17.11 -18.37 -5.65
N LEU A 83 -17.71 -17.24 -5.29
CA LEU A 83 -17.13 -16.22 -4.41
C LEU A 83 -18.05 -15.99 -3.23
N TYR A 84 -17.50 -15.43 -2.14
CA TYR A 84 -18.35 -14.97 -1.03
C TYR A 84 -19.28 -13.84 -1.47
N GLY A 85 -20.51 -13.86 -0.97
CA GLY A 85 -21.54 -12.87 -1.28
C GLY A 85 -21.26 -11.48 -0.71
N ARG A 86 -21.97 -10.47 -1.24
CA ARG A 86 -21.82 -9.05 -0.82
C ARG A 86 -22.19 -8.77 0.64
N THR A 87 -22.99 -9.63 1.26
CA THR A 87 -23.51 -9.45 2.63
C THR A 87 -22.51 -9.83 3.72
N GLY A 88 -21.30 -10.28 3.36
CA GLY A 88 -20.21 -10.53 4.31
C GLY A 88 -20.37 -11.81 5.14
N HIS A 89 -21.44 -12.57 4.95
CA HIS A 89 -21.54 -13.93 5.46
C HIS A 89 -20.65 -14.86 4.61
N HIS A 90 -20.08 -15.91 5.21
CA HIS A 90 -19.30 -16.95 4.51
C HIS A 90 -20.14 -17.82 3.55
N GLU A 91 -21.19 -17.23 2.99
CA GLU A 91 -22.06 -17.81 1.98
C GLU A 91 -21.41 -17.67 0.60
N VAL A 92 -21.27 -18.80 -0.08
CA VAL A 92 -20.69 -18.88 -1.41
C VAL A 92 -21.80 -18.69 -2.43
N VAL A 93 -21.70 -17.64 -3.24
CA VAL A 93 -22.56 -17.37 -4.38
C VAL A 93 -22.08 -18.20 -5.57
N ASP A 94 -22.96 -19.00 -6.14
CA ASP A 94 -22.62 -19.81 -7.30
C ASP A 94 -22.53 -18.98 -8.59
N ILE A 95 -21.44 -19.13 -9.35
CA ILE A 95 -21.17 -18.27 -10.53
C ILE A 95 -20.81 -19.05 -11.80
N PRO A 96 -21.68 -19.95 -12.31
CA PRO A 96 -21.38 -20.78 -13.50
C PRO A 96 -21.10 -19.99 -14.79
N GLY A 97 -21.59 -18.74 -14.88
CA GLY A 97 -21.46 -17.87 -16.05
C GLY A 97 -20.61 -16.63 -15.81
N CYS A 98 -19.57 -16.72 -14.98
CA CYS A 98 -18.73 -15.56 -14.64
C CYS A 98 -18.13 -14.91 -15.88
N ARG A 99 -18.54 -13.67 -16.18
CA ARG A 99 -18.21 -12.95 -17.42
C ARG A 99 -16.73 -12.55 -17.53
N VAL A 100 -16.03 -12.44 -16.41
CA VAL A 100 -14.63 -11.99 -16.40
C VAL A 100 -13.63 -13.13 -16.52
N LEU A 101 -14.02 -14.38 -16.23
CA LEU A 101 -13.12 -15.53 -16.33
C LEU A 101 -12.67 -15.73 -17.76
N ALA A 102 -11.36 -15.90 -17.96
CA ALA A 102 -10.84 -16.23 -19.27
C ALA A 102 -11.45 -17.55 -19.80
N PRO A 103 -11.66 -17.69 -21.11
CA PRO A 103 -12.41 -18.82 -21.68
C PRO A 103 -11.88 -20.20 -21.25
N ALA A 104 -10.55 -20.37 -21.15
CA ALA A 104 -9.95 -21.62 -20.70
C ALA A 104 -10.32 -21.92 -19.23
N LEU A 105 -10.32 -20.91 -18.36
CA LEU A 105 -10.71 -21.08 -16.96
C LEU A 105 -12.20 -21.36 -16.81
N ALA A 106 -13.04 -20.68 -17.59
CA ALA A 106 -14.48 -20.91 -17.59
C ALA A 106 -14.82 -22.34 -18.00
N ALA A 107 -14.19 -22.86 -19.06
CA ALA A 107 -14.38 -24.23 -19.53
C ALA A 107 -13.96 -25.28 -18.48
N VAL A 108 -12.78 -25.13 -17.87
CA VAL A 108 -12.31 -26.02 -16.79
C VAL A 108 -13.25 -25.95 -15.59
N THR A 109 -13.67 -24.75 -15.17
CA THR A 109 -14.58 -24.57 -14.03
C THR A 109 -15.94 -25.22 -14.28
N SER A 110 -16.50 -25.09 -15.49
CA SER A 110 -17.74 -25.75 -15.87
C SER A 110 -17.64 -27.26 -15.77
N ARG A 111 -16.54 -27.84 -16.26
CA ARG A 111 -16.33 -29.29 -16.19
C ARG A 111 -16.14 -29.78 -14.75
N LEU A 112 -15.43 -29.02 -13.91
CA LEU A 112 -15.28 -29.34 -12.49
C LEU A 112 -16.60 -29.30 -11.75
N ARG A 113 -17.50 -28.38 -12.10
CA ARG A 113 -18.85 -28.33 -11.52
C ARG A 113 -19.63 -29.62 -11.75
N GLU A 114 -19.58 -30.16 -12.96
CA GLU A 114 -20.20 -31.44 -13.31
C GLU A 114 -19.57 -32.60 -12.50
N LEU A 115 -18.23 -32.64 -12.41
CA LEU A 115 -17.51 -33.68 -11.68
C LEU A 115 -17.72 -33.59 -10.16
N ILE A 116 -17.82 -32.39 -9.59
CA ILE A 116 -18.06 -32.21 -8.15
C ILE A 116 -19.50 -32.60 -7.78
N ALA A 117 -20.46 -32.35 -8.67
CA ALA A 117 -21.85 -32.76 -8.45
C ALA A 117 -22.01 -34.28 -8.37
N SER A 118 -21.18 -35.04 -9.11
CA SER A 118 -21.17 -36.50 -9.06
C SER A 118 -19.74 -37.05 -9.25
N PRO A 119 -18.91 -37.07 -8.19
CA PRO A 119 -17.49 -37.39 -8.31
C PRO A 119 -17.28 -38.90 -8.52
N PRO A 120 -16.60 -39.31 -9.61
CA PRO A 120 -16.18 -40.70 -9.79
C PRO A 120 -15.35 -41.21 -8.60
N PRO A 121 -15.43 -42.50 -8.24
CA PRO A 121 -14.72 -43.06 -7.09
C PRO A 121 -13.22 -42.74 -7.06
N GLU A 122 -12.57 -42.81 -8.22
CA GLU A 122 -11.13 -42.61 -8.41
C GLU A 122 -10.67 -41.16 -8.21
N VAL A 123 -11.55 -40.15 -8.34
CA VAL A 123 -11.22 -38.72 -8.14
C VAL A 123 -11.87 -38.13 -6.90
N ARG A 124 -12.71 -38.90 -6.21
CA ARG A 124 -13.38 -38.50 -4.97
C ARG A 124 -12.44 -37.94 -3.89
N PRO A 125 -11.21 -38.44 -3.71
CA PRO A 125 -10.26 -37.84 -2.75
C PRO A 125 -9.90 -36.38 -3.02
N LEU A 126 -10.10 -35.87 -4.24
CA LEU A 126 -9.86 -34.47 -4.60
C LEU A 126 -11.12 -33.62 -4.68
N LEU A 127 -12.25 -34.23 -5.04
CA LEU A 127 -13.45 -33.49 -5.46
C LEU A 127 -14.56 -33.40 -4.41
N LEU A 128 -14.45 -34.12 -3.29
CA LEU A 128 -15.51 -34.12 -2.28
C LEU A 128 -15.53 -32.78 -1.51
N PRO A 129 -16.59 -31.95 -1.64
CA PRO A 129 -16.66 -30.65 -0.99
C PRO A 129 -16.56 -30.74 0.53
N TYR A 130 -15.82 -29.81 1.12
CA TYR A 130 -15.64 -29.75 2.57
C TYR A 130 -16.90 -29.20 3.26
N ASP A 131 -17.38 -29.96 4.24
CA ASP A 131 -18.45 -29.63 5.16
C ASP A 131 -17.98 -30.03 6.58
N PRO A 132 -17.95 -29.10 7.55
CA PRO A 132 -17.54 -29.41 8.92
C PRO A 132 -18.32 -30.56 9.56
N ALA A 133 -19.62 -30.68 9.24
CA ALA A 133 -20.52 -31.68 9.80
C ALA A 133 -20.56 -32.97 8.97
N ARG A 134 -20.52 -32.88 7.64
CA ARG A 134 -20.69 -34.03 6.71
C ARG A 134 -19.38 -34.60 6.17
N GLY A 135 -18.25 -33.94 6.41
CA GLY A 135 -16.93 -34.39 5.95
C GLY A 135 -16.53 -33.79 4.61
N GLY A 136 -15.69 -34.50 3.85
CA GLY A 136 -15.09 -33.96 2.62
C GLY A 136 -13.82 -33.15 2.87
N VAL A 137 -13.21 -32.67 1.80
CA VAL A 137 -11.83 -32.15 1.82
C VAL A 137 -11.63 -30.92 0.95
N LEU A 138 -12.35 -30.79 -0.17
CA LEU A 138 -12.17 -29.70 -1.12
C LEU A 138 -12.80 -28.40 -0.61
N ARG A 139 -11.99 -27.36 -0.42
CA ARG A 139 -12.43 -26.03 0.03
C ARG A 139 -12.48 -25.00 -1.08
N ALA A 140 -11.53 -25.05 -2.00
CA ALA A 140 -11.38 -24.05 -3.04
C ALA A 140 -10.57 -24.59 -4.22
N LEU A 141 -10.60 -23.85 -5.32
CA LEU A 141 -9.85 -24.07 -6.53
C LEU A 141 -9.03 -22.81 -6.82
N ASP A 142 -7.71 -22.92 -7.00
CA ASP A 142 -6.88 -21.87 -7.60
C ASP A 142 -6.57 -22.29 -9.04
N LEU A 143 -7.17 -21.58 -9.99
CA LEU A 143 -6.99 -21.80 -11.42
C LEU A 143 -6.13 -20.69 -11.99
N ARG A 144 -5.11 -21.07 -12.76
CA ARG A 144 -4.23 -20.13 -13.46
C ARG A 144 -4.15 -20.51 -14.93
N GLU A 145 -4.49 -19.57 -15.78
CA GLU A 145 -4.27 -19.66 -17.22
C GLU A 145 -2.80 -19.36 -17.53
N VAL A 146 -2.24 -20.12 -18.46
CA VAL A 146 -0.95 -19.86 -19.08
C VAL A 146 -1.12 -19.83 -20.59
N HIS A 147 -0.40 -18.94 -21.25
CA HIS A 147 -0.27 -18.95 -22.71
C HIS A 147 1.08 -19.57 -23.06
N LEU A 148 1.06 -20.82 -23.53
CA LEU A 148 2.29 -21.53 -23.90
C LEU A 148 3.02 -20.77 -25.00
N ALA A 149 4.34 -20.69 -24.88
CA ALA A 149 5.17 -19.94 -25.82
C ALA A 149 5.47 -20.78 -27.08
N PRO A 150 5.29 -20.23 -28.29
CA PRO A 150 5.66 -20.93 -29.52
C PRO A 150 7.12 -21.39 -29.50
N GLY A 151 7.37 -22.60 -30.02
CA GLY A 151 8.71 -23.18 -30.09
C GLY A 151 9.20 -23.87 -28.81
N THR A 152 8.43 -23.85 -27.72
CA THR A 152 8.77 -24.65 -26.52
C THR A 152 8.29 -26.08 -26.67
N GLN A 153 8.92 -27.00 -25.92
CA GLN A 153 8.55 -28.41 -25.91
C GLN A 153 7.08 -28.60 -25.50
N LEU A 154 6.65 -27.92 -24.43
CA LEU A 154 5.28 -28.04 -23.92
C LEU A 154 4.24 -27.51 -24.91
N PHE A 155 4.57 -26.47 -25.68
CA PHE A 155 3.70 -25.96 -26.75
C PHE A 155 3.43 -27.03 -27.81
N ALA A 156 4.47 -27.77 -28.23
CA ALA A 156 4.34 -28.86 -29.20
C ALA A 156 3.58 -30.07 -28.61
N GLU A 157 3.94 -30.51 -27.40
CA GLU A 157 3.32 -31.67 -26.73
C GLU A 157 1.82 -31.50 -26.49
N MET A 158 1.39 -30.27 -26.16
CA MET A 158 -0.02 -29.97 -25.91
C MET A 158 -0.82 -29.68 -27.19
N GLY A 159 -0.18 -29.71 -28.37
CA GLY A 159 -0.82 -29.34 -29.63
C GLY A 159 -1.31 -27.89 -29.61
N ALA A 160 -0.60 -27.01 -28.90
CA ALA A 160 -0.92 -25.59 -28.84
C ALA A 160 -0.71 -24.94 -30.21
N THR A 161 -1.52 -23.93 -30.52
CA THR A 161 -1.33 -23.10 -31.71
C THR A 161 -1.30 -21.64 -31.30
N GLU A 162 -0.82 -20.75 -32.19
CA GLU A 162 -0.83 -19.32 -31.90
C GLU A 162 -2.25 -18.77 -31.65
N ASP A 163 -3.25 -19.33 -32.33
CA ASP A 163 -4.67 -18.99 -32.16
C ASP A 163 -5.30 -19.61 -30.90
N ASN A 164 -4.71 -20.69 -30.38
CA ASN A 164 -5.23 -21.42 -29.22
C ASN A 164 -4.11 -21.81 -28.22
N PRO A 165 -3.42 -20.82 -27.62
CA PRO A 165 -2.25 -21.08 -26.77
C PRO A 165 -2.62 -21.31 -25.29
N ALA A 166 -3.89 -21.16 -24.91
CA ALA A 166 -4.33 -21.09 -23.53
C ALA A 166 -4.57 -22.46 -22.88
N PHE A 167 -3.89 -22.70 -21.75
CA PHE A 167 -3.99 -23.89 -20.92
C PHE A 167 -4.05 -23.52 -19.44
N VAL A 168 -4.31 -24.49 -18.57
CA VAL A 168 -4.61 -24.25 -17.15
C VAL A 168 -3.71 -25.06 -16.23
N LEU A 169 -3.13 -24.39 -15.25
CA LEU A 169 -2.62 -24.99 -14.02
C LEU A 169 -3.71 -24.91 -12.96
N ILE A 170 -4.05 -26.05 -12.35
CA ILE A 170 -5.06 -26.10 -11.29
C ILE A 170 -4.46 -26.56 -9.97
N THR A 171 -4.86 -25.90 -8.89
CA THR A 171 -4.57 -26.30 -7.52
C THR A 171 -5.86 -26.55 -6.75
N PHE A 172 -6.03 -27.78 -6.29
CA PHE A 172 -7.10 -28.15 -5.36
C PHE A 172 -6.69 -27.76 -3.94
N VAL A 173 -7.48 -26.89 -3.30
CA VAL A 173 -7.24 -26.47 -1.93
C VAL A 173 -7.98 -27.40 -0.99
N LEU A 174 -7.23 -28.17 -0.23
CA LEU A 174 -7.69 -29.28 0.60
C LEU A 174 -7.60 -28.92 2.09
N GLN A 175 -8.61 -29.32 2.87
CA GLN A 175 -8.51 -29.31 4.33
C GLN A 175 -7.44 -30.30 4.77
N ARG A 176 -6.36 -29.80 5.39
CA ARG A 176 -5.19 -30.62 5.75
C ARG A 176 -5.55 -31.87 6.56
N GLU A 177 -6.37 -31.73 7.59
CA GLU A 177 -6.68 -32.80 8.55
C GLU A 177 -7.63 -33.87 7.97
N ARG A 178 -8.20 -33.61 6.79
CA ARG A 178 -9.11 -34.54 6.10
C ARG A 178 -8.54 -35.06 4.78
N ALA A 179 -7.39 -34.56 4.35
CA ALA A 179 -6.74 -35.04 3.14
C ALA A 179 -6.23 -36.47 3.34
N CYS A 180 -6.39 -37.30 2.32
CA CYS A 180 -5.86 -38.66 2.29
C CYS A 180 -4.34 -38.65 2.05
N THR A 181 -3.75 -39.84 1.87
CA THR A 181 -2.30 -39.94 1.66
C THR A 181 -1.88 -39.24 0.36
N ARG A 182 -0.61 -38.81 0.31
CA ARG A 182 -0.06 -38.15 -0.89
C ARG A 182 -0.12 -39.03 -2.14
N ASP A 183 -0.01 -40.35 -1.98
CA ASP A 183 -0.05 -41.28 -3.11
C ASP A 183 -1.48 -41.45 -3.65
N GLU A 184 -2.49 -41.55 -2.77
CA GLU A 184 -3.90 -41.53 -3.17
C GLU A 184 -4.27 -40.21 -3.88
N LEU A 185 -3.76 -39.07 -3.41
CA LEU A 185 -3.96 -37.79 -4.09
C LEU A 185 -3.32 -37.76 -5.49
N ARG A 186 -2.12 -38.35 -5.65
CA ARG A 186 -1.46 -38.46 -6.96
C ARG A 186 -2.21 -39.40 -7.90
N GLU A 187 -2.76 -40.49 -7.40
CA GLU A 187 -3.63 -41.38 -8.17
C GLU A 187 -4.88 -40.66 -8.64
N ALA A 188 -5.56 -39.92 -7.75
CA ALA A 188 -6.70 -39.09 -8.12
C ALA A 188 -6.33 -37.98 -9.13
N GLY A 189 -5.14 -37.39 -8.99
CA GLY A 189 -4.60 -36.42 -9.94
C GLY A 189 -4.39 -37.01 -11.35
N ARG A 190 -3.80 -38.21 -11.44
CA ARG A 190 -3.66 -38.95 -12.70
C ARG A 190 -5.00 -39.31 -13.32
N ALA A 191 -5.98 -39.69 -12.48
CA ALA A 191 -7.31 -40.05 -12.94
C ALA A 191 -8.11 -38.86 -13.49
N ILE A 192 -8.02 -37.68 -12.85
CA ILE A 192 -8.83 -36.51 -13.25
C ILE A 192 -8.26 -35.77 -14.47
N ARG A 193 -6.95 -35.77 -14.68
CA ARG A 193 -6.33 -35.01 -15.79
C ARG A 193 -6.91 -35.31 -17.18
N PRO A 194 -7.10 -36.57 -17.63
CA PRO A 194 -7.70 -36.84 -18.93
C PRO A 194 -9.16 -36.36 -19.04
N MET A 195 -9.84 -36.11 -17.92
CA MET A 195 -11.19 -35.54 -17.89
C MET A 195 -11.22 -34.02 -18.09
N LEU A 196 -10.04 -33.37 -18.07
CA LEU A 196 -9.84 -31.92 -18.14
C LEU A 196 -8.82 -31.57 -19.25
N PRO A 197 -9.21 -31.58 -20.53
CA PRO A 197 -8.27 -31.50 -21.66
C PRO A 197 -7.47 -30.19 -21.75
N ARG A 198 -7.92 -29.12 -21.09
CA ARG A 198 -7.21 -27.84 -21.00
C ARG A 198 -6.22 -27.75 -19.83
N VAL A 199 -6.18 -28.76 -18.96
CA VAL A 199 -5.34 -28.77 -17.77
C VAL A 199 -4.02 -29.48 -18.05
N ILE A 200 -2.91 -28.76 -17.86
CA ILE A 200 -1.55 -29.25 -18.13
C ILE A 200 -0.81 -29.67 -16.86
N GLY A 201 -1.25 -29.18 -15.69
CA GLY A 201 -0.66 -29.47 -14.40
C GLY A 201 -1.68 -29.39 -13.28
N ILE A 202 -1.58 -30.33 -12.34
CA ILE A 202 -2.48 -30.47 -11.20
C ILE A 202 -1.67 -30.50 -9.90
N ALA A 203 -2.08 -29.68 -8.94
CA ALA A 203 -1.52 -29.66 -7.60
C ALA A 203 -2.60 -29.76 -6.52
N ALA A 204 -2.18 -30.15 -5.31
CA ALA A 204 -2.93 -29.99 -4.08
C ALA A 204 -2.22 -28.99 -3.17
N ASN A 205 -2.99 -28.10 -2.54
CA ASN A 205 -2.53 -27.19 -1.51
C ASN A 205 -3.28 -27.48 -0.21
N PHE A 206 -2.56 -27.47 0.92
CA PHE A 206 -3.14 -27.86 2.22
C PHE A 206 -3.42 -26.63 3.08
N HIS A 207 -4.70 -26.37 3.31
CA HIS A 207 -5.20 -25.27 4.12
C HIS A 207 -5.43 -25.71 5.57
N ASP A 208 -4.97 -24.88 6.51
CA ASP A 208 -5.14 -25.07 7.94
C ASP A 208 -6.40 -24.31 8.41
N ALA A 209 -7.24 -24.93 9.25
CA ALA A 209 -8.60 -24.45 9.54
C ALA A 209 -8.72 -22.98 10.01
N GLU A 210 -7.69 -22.44 10.65
CA GLU A 210 -7.67 -21.08 11.22
C GLU A 210 -6.99 -20.03 10.31
N ALA A 211 -6.48 -20.42 9.14
CA ALA A 211 -5.74 -19.52 8.27
C ALA A 211 -6.69 -18.56 7.50
N PRO A 212 -6.44 -17.23 7.52
CA PRO A 212 -7.27 -16.28 6.77
C PRO A 212 -7.02 -16.31 5.26
N GLN A 213 -5.96 -17.00 4.81
CA GLN A 213 -5.58 -17.10 3.39
C GLN A 213 -6.18 -18.35 2.76
N ILE A 214 -6.63 -18.25 1.51
CA ILE A 214 -7.18 -19.41 0.77
C ILE A 214 -6.12 -20.50 0.59
N LEU A 215 -4.92 -20.12 0.16
CA LEU A 215 -3.81 -21.05 0.03
C LEU A 215 -3.09 -21.18 1.36
N GLY A 216 -2.86 -22.41 1.80
CA GLY A 216 -1.96 -22.72 2.90
C GLY A 216 -0.50 -22.83 2.45
N PRO A 217 0.41 -23.16 3.40
CA PRO A 217 1.85 -23.05 3.21
C PRO A 217 2.46 -24.13 2.31
N GLU A 218 1.75 -25.24 2.10
CA GLU A 218 2.28 -26.42 1.41
C GLU A 218 1.49 -26.70 0.13
N THR A 219 2.22 -26.88 -0.97
CA THR A 219 1.67 -27.30 -2.27
C THR A 219 2.46 -28.48 -2.81
N ILE A 220 1.79 -29.52 -3.27
CA ILE A 220 2.39 -30.69 -3.92
C ILE A 220 1.84 -30.86 -5.32
N VAL A 221 2.70 -31.26 -6.26
CA VAL A 221 2.28 -31.63 -7.61
C VAL A 221 1.72 -33.05 -7.59
N LEU A 222 0.55 -33.23 -8.19
CA LEU A 222 -0.15 -34.50 -8.26
C LEU A 222 0.06 -35.18 -9.61
N ASP A 223 -0.10 -34.43 -10.71
CA ASP A 223 0.12 -34.91 -12.07
C ASP A 223 0.42 -33.75 -13.03
N GLY A 224 1.09 -34.07 -14.15
CA GLY A 224 1.44 -33.10 -15.19
C GLY A 224 2.60 -32.19 -14.83
N VAL A 225 2.63 -31.01 -15.45
CA VAL A 225 3.76 -30.08 -15.30
C VAL A 225 3.69 -29.36 -13.96
N SER A 226 4.86 -29.11 -13.35
CA SER A 226 4.98 -28.32 -12.12
C SER A 226 4.98 -26.81 -12.37
N HIS A 227 5.33 -26.43 -13.60
CA HIS A 227 5.43 -25.07 -14.09
C HIS A 227 5.22 -25.05 -15.61
N ALA A 228 4.95 -23.88 -16.18
CA ALA A 228 4.76 -23.70 -17.61
C ALA A 228 5.26 -22.32 -18.07
N GLU A 229 5.61 -22.19 -19.34
CA GLU A 229 5.92 -20.92 -19.96
C GLU A 229 4.63 -20.11 -20.15
N ASP A 230 4.61 -18.89 -19.61
CA ASP A 230 3.46 -18.01 -19.65
C ASP A 230 3.80 -16.72 -20.41
N ARG A 231 3.41 -16.68 -21.69
CA ARG A 231 3.77 -15.63 -22.65
C ARG A 231 3.02 -14.34 -22.43
N ILE A 232 3.76 -13.23 -22.28
CA ILE A 232 3.22 -11.87 -22.19
C ILE A 232 3.95 -11.00 -23.21
N GLY A 233 3.26 -10.61 -24.28
CA GLY A 233 3.90 -9.92 -25.40
C GLY A 233 4.88 -10.83 -26.15
N GLN A 234 6.14 -10.39 -26.23
CA GLN A 234 7.21 -11.06 -26.99
C GLN A 234 8.04 -12.04 -26.16
N THR A 235 7.89 -12.03 -24.84
CA THR A 235 8.63 -12.91 -23.92
C THR A 235 7.67 -13.76 -23.11
N TYR A 236 8.20 -14.77 -22.42
CA TYR A 236 7.46 -15.54 -21.43
C TYR A 236 8.21 -15.58 -20.12
N HIS A 237 7.47 -15.78 -19.03
CA HIS A 237 8.01 -16.06 -17.71
C HIS A 237 7.58 -17.45 -17.26
N ILE A 238 8.23 -18.01 -16.25
CA ILE A 238 7.85 -19.33 -15.73
C ILE A 238 6.74 -19.19 -14.68
N ALA A 239 5.55 -19.68 -15.05
CA ALA A 239 4.38 -19.79 -14.19
C ALA A 239 4.45 -21.06 -13.35
N ALA A 240 4.19 -20.96 -12.05
CA ALA A 240 4.10 -22.10 -11.13
C ALA A 240 2.82 -22.01 -10.30
N PHE A 241 2.44 -23.11 -9.64
CA PHE A 241 1.31 -23.12 -8.73
C PHE A 241 1.48 -22.08 -7.61
N GLY A 242 0.40 -21.38 -7.28
CA GLY A 242 0.39 -20.34 -6.25
C GLY A 242 1.09 -19.02 -6.62
N SER A 243 2.04 -19.00 -7.56
CA SER A 243 2.84 -17.80 -7.86
C SER A 243 2.01 -16.66 -8.47
N PHE A 244 2.49 -15.42 -8.28
CA PHE A 244 1.79 -14.22 -8.74
C PHE A 244 1.72 -14.14 -10.28
N VAL A 245 0.64 -13.55 -10.78
CA VAL A 245 0.45 -13.20 -12.20
C VAL A 245 -0.43 -11.95 -12.27
N GLN A 246 -0.19 -11.12 -13.27
CA GLN A 246 -1.09 -10.01 -13.55
C GLN A 246 -2.47 -10.53 -13.95
N ALA A 247 -3.52 -9.86 -13.48
CA ALA A 247 -4.90 -10.33 -13.70
C ALA A 247 -5.29 -10.33 -15.18
N HIS A 248 -4.72 -9.41 -15.97
CA HIS A 248 -5.08 -9.17 -17.35
C HIS A 248 -3.83 -9.17 -18.25
N ARG A 249 -3.73 -10.17 -19.14
CA ARG A 249 -2.54 -10.40 -19.99
C ARG A 249 -2.24 -9.25 -20.96
N SER A 250 -3.24 -8.79 -21.72
CA SER A 250 -3.06 -7.69 -22.69
C SER A 250 -2.65 -6.38 -22.02
N GLN A 251 -3.22 -6.07 -20.85
CA GLN A 251 -2.85 -4.89 -20.09
C GLN A 251 -1.45 -5.01 -19.49
N ALA A 252 -1.04 -6.20 -19.01
CA ALA A 252 0.34 -6.45 -18.60
C ALA A 252 1.34 -6.22 -19.75
N ALA A 253 1.02 -6.70 -20.95
CA ALA A 253 1.85 -6.42 -22.14
C ALA A 253 1.91 -4.92 -22.47
N ARG A 254 0.81 -4.18 -22.26
CA ARG A 254 0.78 -2.72 -22.44
C ARG A 254 1.62 -1.99 -21.38
N VAL A 255 1.63 -2.44 -20.12
CA VAL A 255 2.56 -1.94 -19.10
C VAL A 255 4.01 -2.13 -19.57
N HIS A 256 4.38 -3.33 -20.04
CA HIS A 256 5.72 -3.58 -20.56
C HIS A 256 6.10 -2.64 -21.72
N ALA A 257 5.17 -2.40 -22.65
CA ALA A 257 5.38 -1.49 -23.77
C ALA A 257 5.59 -0.02 -23.31
N LEU A 258 4.85 0.44 -22.30
CA LEU A 258 5.02 1.77 -21.73
C LEU A 258 6.37 1.91 -21.01
N LEU A 259 6.79 0.89 -20.25
CA LEU A 259 8.12 0.88 -19.62
C LEU A 259 9.24 0.96 -20.67
N LEU A 260 9.15 0.17 -21.74
CA LEU A 260 10.10 0.22 -22.85
C LEU A 260 10.14 1.61 -23.51
N ARG A 261 8.98 2.26 -23.69
CA ARG A 261 8.90 3.62 -24.22
C ARG A 261 9.60 4.64 -23.31
N GLU A 262 9.36 4.58 -22.00
CA GLU A 262 10.02 5.47 -21.05
C GLU A 262 11.53 5.25 -21.01
N ILE A 263 12.00 4.00 -21.11
CA ILE A 263 13.44 3.71 -21.17
C ILE A 263 14.04 4.19 -22.49
N ALA A 264 13.35 4.00 -23.62
CA ALA A 264 13.81 4.51 -24.92
C ALA A 264 13.88 6.05 -24.96
N SER A 265 13.10 6.76 -24.15
CA SER A 265 13.20 8.24 -24.06
C SER A 265 14.58 8.72 -23.58
N LEU A 266 15.34 7.89 -22.86
CA LEU A 266 16.71 8.20 -22.43
C LEU A 266 17.65 8.45 -23.62
N GLU A 267 17.31 7.97 -24.82
CA GLU A 267 18.08 8.21 -26.05
C GLU A 267 17.84 9.61 -26.64
N ASN A 268 16.71 10.25 -26.31
CA ASN A 268 16.30 11.56 -26.85
C ASN A 268 16.53 12.73 -25.86
N ASP A 269 16.66 12.45 -24.56
CA ASP A 269 16.82 13.45 -23.48
C ASP A 269 18.28 13.71 -23.09
N GLY A 270 19.24 13.53 -24.01
CA GLY A 270 20.59 14.05 -23.81
C GLY A 270 20.53 15.56 -23.54
N PRO A 271 21.32 16.11 -22.60
CA PRO A 271 21.29 17.54 -22.32
C PRO A 271 21.58 18.31 -23.62
N VAL A 272 20.62 19.12 -24.06
CA VAL A 272 20.89 20.18 -25.03
C VAL A 272 21.75 21.20 -24.30
N ILE A 273 23.06 21.08 -24.47
CA ILE A 273 23.99 22.15 -24.09
C ILE A 273 23.71 23.27 -25.08
N GLU A 274 23.08 24.35 -24.62
CA GLU A 274 22.93 25.58 -25.41
C GLU A 274 24.33 26.08 -25.79
N GLY A 275 24.73 25.86 -27.05
CA GLY A 275 26.06 26.28 -27.51
C GLY A 275 26.58 25.64 -28.79
N GLU A 276 26.03 24.53 -29.29
CA GLU A 276 26.44 23.97 -30.58
C GLU A 276 25.24 23.60 -31.46
N ALA A 277 25.34 24.03 -32.71
CA ALA A 277 24.26 24.05 -33.69
C ALA A 277 23.63 22.67 -33.90
N ALA A 278 22.30 22.68 -33.98
CA ALA A 278 21.51 21.62 -34.57
C ALA A 278 22.05 21.28 -35.97
N MET A 279 22.56 20.04 -36.13
CA MET A 279 22.38 19.18 -37.31
C MET A 279 23.27 17.92 -37.20
N GLY A 280 22.66 16.78 -36.84
CA GLY A 280 23.26 15.45 -36.93
C GLY A 280 22.25 14.36 -36.55
N PRO A 281 22.31 13.15 -37.14
CA PRO A 281 21.40 12.06 -36.80
C PRO A 281 21.59 11.71 -35.31
N ALA A 282 20.49 11.47 -34.60
CA ALA A 282 20.45 11.12 -33.18
C ALA A 282 21.66 10.24 -32.79
N SER A 283 22.51 10.74 -31.89
CA SER A 283 23.72 10.06 -31.45
C SER A 283 23.32 8.73 -30.79
N ARG A 284 23.43 7.61 -31.52
CA ARG A 284 23.19 6.28 -30.97
C ARG A 284 24.13 6.06 -29.78
N ARG A 285 23.54 5.72 -28.63
CA ARG A 285 24.27 5.31 -27.43
C ARG A 285 25.25 4.18 -27.77
N LYS A 286 26.50 4.28 -27.29
CA LYS A 286 27.56 3.30 -27.56
C LYS A 286 27.33 1.95 -26.86
N GLU A 287 26.61 1.97 -25.74
CA GLU A 287 26.25 0.80 -24.94
C GLU A 287 24.74 0.77 -24.65
N PRO A 288 24.13 -0.43 -24.55
CA PRO A 288 22.72 -0.57 -24.20
C PRO A 288 22.43 -0.03 -22.80
N PRO A 289 21.25 0.58 -22.56
CA PRO A 289 20.89 1.08 -21.24
C PRO A 289 20.94 0.01 -20.16
N ARG A 290 21.48 0.38 -18.99
CA ARG A 290 21.53 -0.48 -17.81
C ARG A 290 20.40 -0.11 -16.85
N ILE A 291 19.48 -1.05 -16.66
CA ILE A 291 18.24 -0.87 -15.91
C ILE A 291 18.26 -1.71 -14.64
N LEU A 292 17.84 -1.12 -13.52
CA LEU A 292 17.61 -1.83 -12.27
C LEU A 292 16.11 -2.09 -12.11
N ASP A 293 15.68 -3.36 -12.15
CA ASP A 293 14.29 -3.77 -11.93
C ASP A 293 14.12 -4.27 -10.49
N LEU A 294 13.36 -3.55 -9.69
CA LEU A 294 13.12 -3.85 -8.28
C LEU A 294 11.72 -4.44 -8.09
N TYR A 295 11.63 -5.47 -7.25
CA TYR A 295 10.42 -6.30 -7.08
C TYR A 295 10.09 -7.08 -8.37
N GLY A 296 11.12 -7.65 -9.00
CA GLY A 296 11.01 -8.23 -10.35
C GLY A 296 10.16 -9.49 -10.47
N GLY A 297 9.75 -10.12 -9.35
CA GLY A 297 8.90 -11.29 -9.33
C GLY A 297 9.52 -12.46 -10.10
N SER A 298 8.77 -13.00 -11.06
CA SER A 298 9.20 -14.07 -11.98
C SER A 298 9.91 -13.54 -13.24
N GLY A 299 10.21 -12.24 -13.28
CA GLY A 299 10.99 -11.60 -14.34
C GLY A 299 10.17 -11.09 -15.53
N ALA A 300 8.83 -11.04 -15.46
CA ALA A 300 7.99 -10.63 -16.60
C ALA A 300 8.41 -9.26 -17.20
N ILE A 301 8.66 -8.26 -16.35
CA ILE A 301 9.15 -6.94 -16.75
C ILE A 301 10.62 -7.03 -17.20
N SER A 302 11.51 -7.57 -16.35
CA SER A 302 12.94 -7.74 -16.65
C SER A 302 13.22 -8.40 -18.01
N LEU A 303 12.50 -9.48 -18.35
CA LEU A 303 12.65 -10.21 -19.61
C LEU A 303 12.20 -9.35 -20.79
N ALA A 304 11.06 -8.65 -20.66
CA ALA A 304 10.59 -7.74 -21.71
C ALA A 304 11.57 -6.58 -21.93
N LEU A 305 12.14 -6.00 -20.86
CA LEU A 305 13.15 -4.97 -20.94
C LEU A 305 14.44 -5.47 -21.61
N ALA A 306 14.91 -6.68 -21.26
CA ALA A 306 16.07 -7.28 -21.88
C ALA A 306 15.85 -7.63 -23.37
N GLN A 307 14.66 -8.10 -23.73
CA GLN A 307 14.25 -8.33 -25.13
C GLN A 307 14.24 -7.04 -25.93
N GLY A 308 13.93 -5.90 -25.30
CA GLY A 308 14.08 -4.56 -25.87
C GLY A 308 15.52 -4.09 -26.07
N GLY A 309 16.52 -4.91 -25.75
CA GLY A 309 17.94 -4.63 -25.95
C GLY A 309 18.67 -4.06 -24.73
N ASN A 310 18.00 -3.91 -23.59
CA ASN A 310 18.58 -3.36 -22.37
C ASN A 310 19.41 -4.41 -21.60
N ARG A 311 20.32 -3.96 -20.73
CA ARG A 311 20.93 -4.79 -19.67
C ARG A 311 20.15 -4.57 -18.39
N VAL A 312 19.70 -5.63 -17.74
CA VAL A 312 18.81 -5.57 -16.58
C VAL A 312 19.48 -6.25 -15.39
N LEU A 313 19.58 -5.53 -14.27
CA LEU A 313 19.77 -6.12 -12.96
C LEU A 313 18.42 -6.21 -12.26
N MET A 314 17.94 -7.43 -12.03
CA MET A 314 16.69 -7.70 -11.35
C MET A 314 16.94 -8.00 -9.87
N VAL A 315 16.10 -7.45 -8.98
CA VAL A 315 16.10 -7.75 -7.55
C VAL A 315 14.74 -8.32 -7.13
N GLU A 316 14.77 -9.49 -6.49
CA GLU A 316 13.58 -10.17 -5.97
C GLU A 316 13.88 -10.86 -4.63
N SER A 317 13.03 -10.64 -3.63
CA SER A 317 13.17 -11.22 -2.28
C SER A 317 12.78 -12.70 -2.20
N PHE A 318 11.81 -13.14 -3.01
CA PHE A 318 11.28 -14.50 -3.01
C PHE A 318 12.12 -15.39 -3.93
N ALA A 319 13.02 -16.17 -3.32
CA ALA A 319 14.00 -16.99 -4.03
C ALA A 319 13.42 -17.88 -5.15
N PRO A 320 12.26 -18.56 -4.99
CA PRO A 320 11.68 -19.35 -6.08
C PRO A 320 11.31 -18.52 -7.31
N ALA A 321 10.83 -17.28 -7.14
CA ALA A 321 10.53 -16.40 -8.27
C ALA A 321 11.80 -15.92 -8.97
N ALA A 322 12.87 -15.62 -8.20
CA ALA A 322 14.17 -15.29 -8.77
C ALA A 322 14.79 -16.47 -9.56
N VAL A 323 14.64 -17.70 -9.09
CA VAL A 323 15.07 -18.92 -9.83
C VAL A 323 14.29 -19.04 -11.14
N ASN A 324 12.98 -18.88 -11.11
CA ASN A 324 12.12 -18.90 -12.30
C ASN A 324 12.53 -17.82 -13.31
N ALA A 325 12.89 -16.63 -12.86
CA ALA A 325 13.35 -15.54 -13.72
C ALA A 325 14.68 -15.87 -14.41
N ARG A 326 15.65 -16.46 -13.70
CA ARG A 326 16.92 -16.92 -14.28
C ARG A 326 16.70 -18.00 -15.34
N GLY A 327 15.89 -19.01 -15.02
CA GLY A 327 15.56 -20.09 -15.96
C GLY A 327 14.85 -19.57 -17.22
N ALA A 328 13.91 -18.63 -17.05
CA ALA A 328 13.24 -17.98 -18.19
C ALA A 328 14.23 -17.19 -19.06
N ALA A 329 15.18 -16.47 -18.45
CA ALA A 329 16.18 -15.71 -19.18
C ALA A 329 17.13 -16.63 -19.97
N GLU A 330 17.57 -17.74 -19.38
CA GLU A 330 18.41 -18.74 -20.05
C GLU A 330 17.68 -19.39 -21.23
N ALA A 331 16.45 -19.86 -21.02
CA ALA A 331 15.64 -20.53 -22.04
C ALA A 331 15.32 -19.62 -23.25
N GLN A 332 15.31 -18.29 -23.05
CA GLN A 332 15.06 -17.30 -24.10
C GLN A 332 16.35 -16.69 -24.68
N GLY A 333 17.54 -17.16 -24.27
CA GLY A 333 18.82 -16.60 -24.74
C GLY A 333 19.11 -15.18 -24.24
N LEU A 334 18.47 -14.76 -23.14
CA LEU A 334 18.58 -13.44 -22.52
C LEU A 334 19.54 -13.42 -21.32
N SER A 335 20.20 -14.54 -20.98
CA SER A 335 21.08 -14.67 -19.81
C SER A 335 22.26 -13.69 -19.79
N GLN A 336 22.74 -13.25 -20.96
CA GLN A 336 23.80 -12.23 -21.07
C GLN A 336 23.30 -10.80 -20.76
N ARG A 337 21.97 -10.60 -20.72
CA ARG A 337 21.34 -9.30 -20.51
C ARG A 337 20.64 -9.21 -19.16
N VAL A 338 20.29 -10.32 -18.51
CA VAL A 338 19.56 -10.33 -17.24
C VAL A 338 20.43 -10.92 -16.14
N GLU A 339 20.83 -10.09 -15.19
CA GLU A 339 21.40 -10.51 -13.90
C GLU A 339 20.28 -10.53 -12.85
N VAL A 340 20.20 -11.55 -12.01
CA VAL A 340 19.18 -11.66 -10.96
C VAL A 340 19.84 -11.78 -9.59
N ARG A 341 19.55 -10.84 -8.69
CA ARG A 341 19.95 -10.86 -7.27
C ARG A 341 18.76 -11.17 -6.38
N THR A 342 18.96 -12.07 -5.44
CA THR A 342 17.92 -12.50 -4.50
C THR A 342 18.14 -11.84 -3.15
N GLY A 343 17.19 -11.04 -2.66
CA GLY A 343 17.31 -10.32 -1.38
C GLY A 343 16.30 -9.20 -1.19
N ASP A 344 16.33 -8.56 0.00
CA ASP A 344 15.52 -7.35 0.25
C ASP A 344 15.99 -6.19 -0.62
N VAL A 345 15.04 -5.43 -1.17
CA VAL A 345 15.34 -4.30 -2.05
C VAL A 345 16.17 -3.24 -1.33
N SER A 346 15.88 -2.92 -0.07
CA SER A 346 16.59 -1.88 0.69
C SER A 346 18.05 -2.28 0.91
N GLU A 347 18.30 -3.55 1.26
CA GLU A 347 19.64 -4.09 1.49
C GLU A 347 20.46 -4.13 0.19
N ILE A 348 19.90 -4.69 -0.89
CA ILE A 348 20.59 -4.82 -2.17
C ILE A 348 20.88 -3.44 -2.77
N VAL A 349 19.91 -2.52 -2.78
CA VAL A 349 20.13 -1.16 -3.27
C VAL A 349 21.16 -0.42 -2.42
N GLY A 350 21.15 -0.60 -1.10
CA GLY A 350 22.19 -0.08 -0.20
C GLY A 350 23.59 -0.58 -0.57
N SER A 351 23.74 -1.87 -0.90
CA SER A 351 25.01 -2.43 -1.37
C SER A 351 25.46 -1.82 -2.70
N LEU A 352 24.54 -1.61 -3.64
CA LEU A 352 24.81 -0.98 -4.93
C LEU A 352 25.27 0.48 -4.77
N VAL A 353 24.67 1.22 -3.84
CA VAL A 353 25.11 2.57 -3.47
C VAL A 353 26.55 2.54 -2.94
N ASN A 354 26.86 1.64 -2.02
CA ASN A 354 28.20 1.51 -1.44
C ASN A 354 29.26 1.14 -2.48
N SER A 355 28.90 0.31 -3.47
CA SER A 355 29.77 -0.04 -4.59
C SER A 355 29.80 1.02 -5.71
N SER A 356 29.12 2.15 -5.53
CA SER A 356 29.04 3.23 -6.52
C SER A 356 28.55 2.77 -7.91
N GLU A 357 27.67 1.76 -7.92
CA GLU A 357 27.06 1.23 -9.15
C GLU A 357 26.19 2.31 -9.83
N LYS A 358 26.16 2.29 -11.17
CA LYS A 358 25.39 3.24 -11.98
C LYS A 358 24.37 2.54 -12.85
N PHE A 359 23.20 3.19 -12.96
CA PHE A 359 22.06 2.75 -13.75
C PHE A 359 21.50 3.94 -14.52
N ASP A 360 21.03 3.68 -15.73
CA ASP A 360 20.40 4.67 -16.58
C ASP A 360 18.91 4.86 -16.24
N GLY A 361 18.29 3.78 -15.78
CA GLY A 361 16.91 3.76 -15.33
C GLY A 361 16.71 2.77 -14.19
N ILE A 362 15.72 3.05 -13.35
CA ILE A 362 15.23 2.15 -12.30
C ILE A 362 13.75 1.92 -12.58
N VAL A 363 13.29 0.67 -12.49
CA VAL A 363 11.87 0.31 -12.50
C VAL A 363 11.52 -0.24 -11.13
N VAL A 364 10.40 0.22 -10.57
CA VAL A 364 9.84 -0.32 -9.31
C VAL A 364 8.41 -0.76 -9.54
N ASN A 365 8.09 -1.99 -9.13
CA ASN A 365 6.73 -2.52 -9.12
C ASN A 365 6.40 -3.13 -7.74
N PRO A 366 6.31 -2.29 -6.69
CA PRO A 366 6.20 -2.76 -5.31
C PRO A 366 4.83 -3.40 -5.00
N PRO A 367 4.71 -4.12 -3.88
CA PRO A 367 3.42 -4.54 -3.34
C PRO A 367 2.55 -3.32 -2.95
N ARG A 368 1.26 -3.54 -2.65
CA ARG A 368 0.28 -2.50 -2.29
C ARG A 368 0.71 -1.50 -1.21
N ARG A 369 1.61 -1.92 -0.29
CA ARG A 369 2.18 -1.05 0.75
C ARG A 369 3.16 0.01 0.21
N GLY A 370 3.55 -0.05 -1.07
CA GLY A 370 4.52 0.82 -1.71
C GLY A 370 5.98 0.45 -1.42
N VAL A 371 6.88 1.38 -1.70
CA VAL A 371 8.33 1.26 -1.46
C VAL A 371 8.65 1.74 -0.05
N SER A 372 9.44 0.96 0.71
CA SER A 372 9.84 1.35 2.07
C SER A 372 10.57 2.71 2.08
N PRO A 373 10.50 3.49 3.17
CA PRO A 373 11.25 4.75 3.29
C PRO A 373 12.75 4.58 3.04
N THR A 374 13.34 3.51 3.58
CA THR A 374 14.76 3.18 3.42
C THR A 374 15.12 2.84 1.97
N ALA A 375 14.28 2.08 1.27
CA ALA A 375 14.49 1.80 -0.15
C ALA A 375 14.32 3.06 -1.02
N ARG A 376 13.37 3.95 -0.73
CA ARG A 376 13.22 5.23 -1.45
C ARG A 376 14.48 6.10 -1.37
N GLU A 377 15.03 6.24 -0.16
CA GLU A 377 16.31 6.94 0.07
C GLU A 377 17.48 6.29 -0.70
N ALA A 378 17.60 4.96 -0.63
CA ALA A 378 18.66 4.23 -1.31
C ALA A 378 18.55 4.33 -2.85
N ILE A 379 17.34 4.22 -3.39
CA ILE A 379 17.05 4.43 -4.82
C ILE A 379 17.46 5.85 -5.24
N ALA A 380 17.11 6.85 -4.44
CA ALA A 380 17.44 8.23 -4.77
C ALA A 380 18.95 8.52 -4.72
N ARG A 381 19.69 7.83 -3.84
CA ARG A 381 21.15 7.88 -3.73
C ARG A 381 21.89 7.27 -4.92
N LEU A 382 21.32 6.24 -5.57
CA LEU A 382 21.87 5.72 -6.83
C LEU A 382 21.92 6.81 -7.92
N GLY A 383 20.96 7.73 -7.89
CA GLY A 383 20.96 8.92 -8.75
C GLY A 383 20.71 8.62 -10.23
N ALA A 384 19.98 7.54 -10.54
CA ALA A 384 19.61 7.20 -11.91
C ALA A 384 18.78 8.35 -12.55
N PRO A 385 19.03 8.73 -13.82
CA PRO A 385 18.29 9.80 -14.50
C PRO A 385 16.77 9.56 -14.57
N LEU A 386 16.36 8.30 -14.70
CA LEU A 386 14.97 7.87 -14.79
C LEU A 386 14.60 6.88 -13.68
N LEU A 387 13.45 7.10 -13.06
CA LEU A 387 12.76 6.14 -12.20
C LEU A 387 11.34 5.95 -12.74
N VAL A 388 10.97 4.73 -13.13
CA VAL A 388 9.61 4.40 -13.55
C VAL A 388 8.94 3.58 -12.45
N TYR A 389 7.86 4.12 -11.90
CA TYR A 389 7.08 3.51 -10.83
C TYR A 389 5.79 2.92 -11.40
N VAL A 390 5.54 1.63 -11.14
CA VAL A 390 4.30 0.92 -11.47
C VAL A 390 3.57 0.60 -10.16
N SER A 391 2.32 1.05 -10.00
CA SER A 391 1.54 0.85 -8.77
C SER A 391 0.10 0.44 -9.02
N CYS A 392 -0.38 -0.51 -8.24
CA CYS A 392 -1.79 -0.88 -8.15
C CYS A 392 -2.57 -0.13 -7.04
N ASP A 393 -1.90 0.73 -6.25
CA ASP A 393 -2.52 1.50 -5.17
C ASP A 393 -2.19 3.00 -5.33
N PRO A 394 -3.20 3.86 -5.60
CA PRO A 394 -2.97 5.29 -5.82
C PRO A 394 -2.47 6.07 -4.59
N ASP A 395 -2.87 5.70 -3.38
CA ASP A 395 -2.48 6.48 -2.18
C ASP A 395 -1.04 6.18 -1.76
N THR A 396 -0.62 4.92 -1.80
CA THR A 396 0.78 4.59 -1.52
C THR A 396 1.71 5.08 -2.64
N LEU A 397 1.22 5.10 -3.89
CA LEU A 397 1.91 5.79 -4.99
C LEU A 397 2.10 7.28 -4.66
N ALA A 398 1.02 8.02 -4.37
CA ALA A 398 1.09 9.45 -4.09
C ALA A 398 2.01 9.77 -2.89
N ARG A 399 1.93 8.99 -1.81
CA ARG A 399 2.85 9.07 -0.66
C ARG A 399 4.31 8.90 -1.08
N ASP A 400 4.59 7.93 -1.94
CA ASP A 400 5.96 7.64 -2.39
C ASP A 400 6.49 8.72 -3.31
N LEU A 401 5.68 9.21 -4.25
CA LEU A 401 6.02 10.32 -5.13
C LEU A 401 6.32 11.60 -4.35
N ASP A 402 5.53 11.92 -3.33
CA ASP A 402 5.77 13.07 -2.44
C ASP A 402 7.15 13.00 -1.75
N HIS A 403 7.54 11.81 -1.28
CA HIS A 403 8.87 11.61 -0.72
C HIS A 403 9.96 11.72 -1.79
N PHE A 404 9.78 11.10 -2.96
CA PHE A 404 10.71 11.21 -4.08
C PHE A 404 10.91 12.66 -4.55
N CYS A 405 9.90 13.53 -4.49
CA CYS A 405 10.04 14.96 -4.73
C CYS A 405 11.04 15.62 -3.78
N ARG A 406 11.01 15.30 -2.49
CA ARG A 406 12.02 15.78 -1.52
C ARG A 406 13.41 15.18 -1.76
N LEU A 407 13.47 13.99 -2.36
CA LEU A 407 14.72 13.31 -2.71
C LEU A 407 15.26 13.69 -4.10
N GLY A 408 14.62 14.62 -4.80
CA GLY A 408 15.09 15.18 -6.06
C GLY A 408 14.61 14.44 -7.31
N TYR A 409 13.41 13.88 -7.26
CA TYR A 409 12.72 13.28 -8.39
C TYR A 409 11.31 13.86 -8.53
N SER A 410 10.90 14.20 -9.74
CA SER A 410 9.53 14.64 -9.99
C SER A 410 8.98 14.00 -11.25
N SER A 411 7.66 13.91 -11.30
CA SER A 411 6.91 13.51 -12.49
C SER A 411 6.00 14.65 -12.92
N THR A 412 5.69 14.72 -14.21
CA THR A 412 4.74 15.68 -14.77
C THR A 412 3.39 15.05 -15.06
N GLU A 413 3.34 13.72 -15.23
CA GLU A 413 2.14 12.99 -15.61
C GLU A 413 2.06 11.60 -14.96
N LEU A 414 0.86 11.23 -14.51
CA LEU A 414 0.45 9.87 -14.16
C LEU A 414 -0.31 9.25 -15.31
N THR A 415 0.06 8.02 -15.68
CA THR A 415 -0.61 7.23 -16.72
C THR A 415 -1.34 6.04 -16.11
N PRO A 416 -2.64 6.17 -15.82
CA PRO A 416 -3.45 5.07 -15.32
C PRO A 416 -3.91 4.10 -16.41
N LEU A 417 -4.02 2.82 -16.06
CA LEU A 417 -4.51 1.72 -16.88
C LEU A 417 -5.56 0.92 -16.11
N ASP A 418 -6.58 0.47 -16.83
CA ASP A 418 -7.58 -0.43 -16.28
C ASP A 418 -7.12 -1.89 -16.34
N MET A 419 -6.36 -2.32 -15.32
CA MET A 419 -5.86 -3.69 -15.20
C MET A 419 -6.97 -4.69 -14.81
N ILE A 420 -8.02 -4.24 -14.12
CA ILE A 420 -9.11 -5.09 -13.64
C ILE A 420 -10.45 -4.35 -13.85
N PRO A 421 -11.00 -4.40 -15.09
CA PRO A 421 -12.27 -3.74 -15.40
C PRO A 421 -13.41 -4.25 -14.52
N LEU A 422 -14.48 -3.46 -14.40
CA LEU A 422 -15.66 -3.76 -13.56
C LEU A 422 -15.39 -3.76 -12.03
N THR A 423 -14.17 -3.41 -11.63
CA THR A 423 -13.76 -3.22 -10.23
C THR A 423 -13.19 -1.82 -10.05
N GLU A 424 -12.99 -1.38 -8.81
CA GLU A 424 -12.36 -0.07 -8.56
C GLU A 424 -10.84 -0.08 -8.84
N GLU A 425 -10.22 -1.26 -8.88
CA GLU A 425 -8.77 -1.45 -9.01
C GLU A 425 -8.20 -0.75 -10.25
N ILE A 426 -7.02 -0.14 -10.09
CA ILE A 426 -6.36 0.65 -11.13
C ILE A 426 -4.85 0.45 -11.04
N GLU A 427 -4.21 0.31 -12.19
CA GLU A 427 -2.75 0.30 -12.29
C GLU A 427 -2.30 1.68 -12.77
N THR A 428 -1.24 2.24 -12.21
CA THR A 428 -0.74 3.58 -12.57
C THR A 428 0.76 3.56 -12.76
N ILE A 429 1.21 4.13 -13.88
CA ILE A 429 2.63 4.32 -14.19
C ILE A 429 2.99 5.80 -13.97
N ALA A 430 4.09 6.04 -13.27
CA ALA A 430 4.70 7.36 -13.13
C ALA A 430 6.16 7.31 -13.60
N ALA A 431 6.54 8.17 -14.54
CA ALA A 431 7.94 8.36 -14.94
C ALA A 431 8.49 9.58 -14.21
N LEU A 432 9.52 9.37 -13.38
CA LEU A 432 10.16 10.41 -12.59
C LEU A 432 11.55 10.72 -13.14
N ARG A 433 11.89 12.01 -13.20
CA ARG A 433 13.18 12.53 -13.64
C ARG A 433 13.86 13.30 -12.52
N ARG A 434 15.19 13.38 -12.58
CA ARG A 434 16.00 14.16 -11.63
C ARG A 434 15.62 15.64 -11.69
N THR A 435 15.29 16.22 -10.55
CA THR A 435 15.01 17.64 -10.38
C THR A 435 15.52 18.13 -9.03
N PRO A 436 15.85 19.42 -8.86
CA PRO A 436 16.18 19.94 -7.53
C PRO A 436 15.00 19.76 -6.57
N PRO A 437 15.24 19.27 -5.33
CA PRO A 437 14.17 19.21 -4.33
C PRO A 437 13.49 20.58 -4.12
N PRO A 438 12.16 20.64 -3.97
CA PRO A 438 11.46 21.91 -3.77
C PRO A 438 11.86 22.55 -2.43
N ALA A 439 11.85 23.87 -2.33
CA ALA A 439 11.94 24.55 -1.04
C ALA A 439 10.77 24.11 -0.13
N PRO A 440 10.94 24.04 1.20
CA PRO A 440 9.84 23.70 2.07
C PRO A 440 8.84 24.86 2.14
N LYS A 441 7.58 24.54 2.45
CA LYS A 441 6.54 25.55 2.55
C LYS A 441 6.78 26.42 3.78
N VAL A 442 6.80 27.74 3.58
CA VAL A 442 6.90 28.73 4.65
C VAL A 442 5.48 29.03 5.15
N ILE A 443 5.24 28.81 6.44
CA ILE A 443 3.96 29.08 7.10
C ILE A 443 3.97 30.45 7.78
N TYR A 444 5.11 30.85 8.32
CA TYR A 444 5.31 32.15 8.93
C TYR A 444 6.74 32.64 8.69
N ASP A 445 6.89 33.93 8.41
CA ASP A 445 8.17 34.58 8.15
C ASP A 445 8.17 36.00 8.72
N ASP A 446 9.19 36.33 9.51
CA ASP A 446 9.53 37.69 9.94
C ASP A 446 11.05 37.93 10.02
N ASP A 447 11.45 39.12 10.49
CA ASP A 447 12.85 39.54 10.60
C ASP A 447 13.73 38.64 11.50
N GLY A 448 13.14 37.81 12.36
CA GLY A 448 13.83 36.98 13.33
C GLY A 448 13.63 35.48 13.14
N VAL A 449 12.47 35.03 12.66
CA VAL A 449 12.10 33.62 12.59
C VAL A 449 11.44 33.25 11.27
N LEU A 450 11.67 32.01 10.88
CA LEU A 450 11.04 31.30 9.80
C LEU A 450 10.40 30.03 10.37
N VAL A 451 9.10 29.84 10.14
CA VAL A 451 8.41 28.59 10.46
C VAL A 451 8.02 27.89 9.17
N VAL A 452 8.53 26.68 9.01
CA VAL A 452 8.36 25.88 7.79
C VAL A 452 7.67 24.56 8.08
N GLU A 453 7.05 23.98 7.06
CA GLU A 453 6.49 22.64 7.12
C GLU A 453 7.56 21.58 6.80
N LYS A 454 7.77 20.64 7.72
CA LYS A 454 8.64 19.48 7.54
C LYS A 454 7.82 18.26 7.13
N GLY A 455 8.23 17.64 6.02
CA GLY A 455 7.71 16.34 5.60
C GLY A 455 8.18 15.21 6.53
N PRO A 456 7.55 14.02 6.46
CA PRO A 456 8.10 12.83 7.08
C PRO A 456 9.37 12.34 6.35
N HIS A 457 10.12 11.48 7.02
CA HIS A 457 11.34 10.83 6.50
C HIS A 457 12.46 11.80 6.12
N GLU A 458 12.39 13.03 6.62
CA GLU A 458 13.37 14.08 6.39
C GLU A 458 13.91 14.58 7.75
N PRO A 459 15.23 14.53 7.99
CA PRO A 459 15.79 15.08 9.21
C PRO A 459 15.86 16.62 9.11
N VAL A 460 15.78 17.30 10.25
CA VAL A 460 15.89 18.77 10.27
C VAL A 460 17.29 19.22 9.87
N ALA A 461 18.31 18.64 10.51
CA ALA A 461 19.72 18.84 10.20
C ALA A 461 20.28 17.64 9.41
N THR A 462 21.42 17.85 8.76
CA THR A 462 22.11 16.78 8.00
C THR A 462 22.47 15.61 8.90
N GLN A 463 22.16 14.40 8.43
CA GLN A 463 22.47 13.12 9.07
C GLN A 463 22.97 12.17 7.97
N ALA A 464 23.94 11.31 8.29
CA ALA A 464 24.61 10.47 7.28
C ALA A 464 23.66 9.45 6.63
N GLU A 465 22.60 9.08 7.34
CA GLU A 465 21.61 8.09 6.92
C GLU A 465 20.63 8.62 5.86
N TYR A 466 20.53 9.93 5.68
CA TYR A 466 19.57 10.58 4.78
C TYR A 466 20.27 11.30 3.62
N LEU A 467 19.65 11.38 2.45
CA LEU A 467 20.24 12.05 1.29
C LEU A 467 20.28 13.58 1.45
N GLY A 468 19.31 14.14 2.20
CA GLY A 468 19.17 15.58 2.39
C GLY A 468 18.68 15.94 3.79
N SER A 469 18.44 17.24 4.00
CA SER A 469 17.87 17.76 5.24
C SER A 469 16.98 18.96 4.95
N LEU A 470 16.07 19.23 5.89
CA LEU A 470 15.20 20.40 5.82
C LEU A 470 16.01 21.70 5.74
N LEU A 471 17.09 21.83 6.53
CA LEU A 471 17.97 23.01 6.51
C LEU A 471 18.59 23.23 5.13
N ALA A 472 19.04 22.17 4.45
CA ALA A 472 19.59 22.26 3.10
C ALA A 472 18.56 22.76 2.08
N ARG A 473 17.28 22.38 2.24
CA ARG A 473 16.19 22.89 1.39
C ARG A 473 15.77 24.32 1.77
N CYS A 474 15.85 24.70 3.05
CA CYS A 474 15.56 26.06 3.50
C CYS A 474 16.51 27.11 2.90
N ALA A 475 17.75 26.72 2.57
CA ALA A 475 18.69 27.59 1.87
C ALA A 475 18.21 28.02 0.45
N ARG A 476 17.17 27.38 -0.09
CA ARG A 476 16.55 27.74 -1.38
C ARG A 476 15.35 28.68 -1.24
N ILE A 477 14.96 29.01 -0.02
CA ILE A 477 13.85 29.95 0.23
C ILE A 477 14.33 31.36 -0.13
N PRO A 478 13.59 32.12 -0.97
CA PRO A 478 13.93 33.49 -1.29
C PRO A 478 14.11 34.34 -0.02
N GLY A 479 15.20 35.12 0.05
CA GLY A 479 15.49 35.98 1.21
C GLY A 479 16.19 35.28 2.38
N VAL A 480 16.53 33.99 2.27
CA VAL A 480 17.43 33.31 3.22
C VAL A 480 18.86 33.42 2.71
N THR A 481 19.70 34.24 3.37
CA THR A 481 21.09 34.51 2.96
C THR A 481 22.14 33.69 3.71
N SER A 482 21.75 33.06 4.82
CA SER A 482 22.61 32.23 5.67
C SER A 482 21.83 31.03 6.20
N THR A 483 22.53 29.96 6.57
CA THR A 483 21.89 28.76 7.15
C THR A 483 21.10 29.13 8.41
N PRO A 484 19.78 28.89 8.45
CA PRO A 484 18.98 29.16 9.63
C PRO A 484 19.41 28.33 10.84
N VAL A 485 19.23 28.90 12.04
CA VAL A 485 19.54 28.26 13.33
C VAL A 485 18.29 27.56 13.87
N ILE A 486 18.39 26.30 14.29
CA ILE A 486 17.24 25.54 14.78
C ILE A 486 16.78 26.08 16.14
N VAL A 487 15.50 26.47 16.25
CA VAL A 487 14.83 26.79 17.54
C VAL A 487 14.03 25.59 18.03
N HIS A 488 13.32 24.92 17.12
CA HIS A 488 12.56 23.72 17.40
C HIS A 488 12.74 22.71 16.28
N ALA A 489 13.09 21.47 16.63
CA ALA A 489 13.23 20.36 15.69
C ALA A 489 12.26 19.22 15.99
N LEU A 490 11.94 18.48 14.94
CA LEU A 490 11.15 17.26 14.97
C LEU A 490 12.03 16.07 14.59
N ASP A 491 11.68 14.89 15.11
CA ASP A 491 12.30 13.63 14.68
C ASP A 491 12.08 13.39 13.17
N PRO A 492 12.95 12.62 12.48
CA PRO A 492 12.81 12.37 11.04
C PRO A 492 11.43 11.86 10.63
N GLY A 493 10.88 10.89 11.37
CA GLY A 493 9.55 10.32 11.13
C GLY A 493 8.36 11.18 11.57
N THR A 494 8.59 12.32 12.23
CA THR A 494 7.52 13.23 12.68
C THR A 494 7.36 14.37 11.68
N SER A 495 6.12 14.63 11.25
CA SER A 495 5.79 15.72 10.32
C SER A 495 5.29 16.98 11.04
N GLY A 496 5.29 18.13 10.37
CA GLY A 496 4.65 19.36 10.85
C GLY A 496 5.60 20.54 11.02
N LEU A 497 5.25 21.46 11.91
CA LEU A 497 5.91 22.76 12.04
C LEU A 497 7.33 22.65 12.59
N VAL A 498 8.30 23.25 11.90
CA VAL A 498 9.68 23.43 12.37
C VAL A 498 9.99 24.91 12.44
N MET A 499 10.58 25.35 13.55
CA MET A 499 10.88 26.76 13.81
C MET A 499 12.39 26.99 13.73
N LEU A 500 12.78 27.91 12.84
CA LEU A 500 14.15 28.25 12.52
C LEU A 500 14.35 29.75 12.71
N ALA A 501 15.41 30.16 13.40
CA ALA A 501 15.80 31.56 13.52
C ALA A 501 16.75 31.97 12.40
N ARG A 502 16.70 33.23 11.98
CA ARG A 502 17.57 33.77 10.93
C ARG A 502 19.03 33.91 11.36
N ASN A 503 19.29 34.03 12.68
CA ASN A 503 20.61 34.15 13.27
C ASN A 503 20.61 33.67 14.75
N GLU A 504 21.78 33.60 15.37
CA GLU A 504 21.96 33.10 16.75
C GLU A 504 21.26 33.97 17.81
N GLU A 505 21.28 35.30 17.65
CA GLU A 505 20.62 36.23 18.59
C GLU A 505 19.10 36.05 18.57
N ALA A 506 18.51 35.91 17.38
CA ALA A 506 17.11 35.57 17.23
C ALA A 506 16.82 34.16 17.79
N ALA A 507 17.72 33.18 17.58
CA ALA A 507 17.57 31.83 18.09
C ALA A 507 17.47 31.80 19.62
N ALA A 508 18.33 32.53 20.32
CA ALA A 508 18.31 32.63 21.78
C ALA A 508 16.96 33.19 22.27
N ARG A 509 16.50 34.31 21.71
CA ARG A 509 15.24 34.96 22.10
C ARG A 509 14.01 34.08 21.83
N TRP A 510 13.95 33.45 20.66
CA TRP A 510 12.84 32.59 20.29
C TRP A 510 12.85 31.27 21.07
N SER A 511 14.01 30.71 21.39
CA SER A 511 14.12 29.52 22.25
C SER A 511 13.64 29.81 23.67
N GLU A 512 13.98 30.98 24.21
CA GLU A 512 13.48 31.43 25.50
C GLU A 512 11.95 31.64 25.47
N ALA A 513 11.43 32.32 24.44
CA ALA A 513 10.00 32.52 24.27
C ALA A 513 9.23 31.19 24.16
N LEU A 514 9.74 30.24 23.39
CA LEU A 514 9.16 28.91 23.24
C LEU A 514 9.17 28.13 24.56
N THR A 515 10.22 28.28 25.37
CA THR A 515 10.31 27.64 26.68
C THR A 515 9.33 28.25 27.69
N LYS A 516 9.19 29.58 27.70
CA LYS A 516 8.35 30.30 28.68
C LYS A 516 6.86 30.30 28.34
N THR A 517 6.54 30.48 27.07
CA THR A 517 5.17 30.74 26.60
C THR A 517 4.68 29.72 25.57
N GLY A 518 5.60 28.93 25.02
CA GLY A 518 5.32 28.03 23.92
C GLY A 518 4.44 26.85 24.30
N ARG A 519 3.49 26.54 23.42
CA ARG A 519 2.68 25.33 23.48
C ARG A 519 2.71 24.62 22.15
N LEU A 520 3.33 23.44 22.14
CA LEU A 520 3.38 22.55 21.00
C LEU A 520 2.19 21.59 21.07
N ILE A 521 1.32 21.63 20.07
CA ILE A 521 0.11 20.81 20.01
C ILE A 521 0.26 19.81 18.86
N TYR A 522 0.28 18.54 19.21
CA TYR A 522 0.42 17.44 18.27
C TYR A 522 -0.93 16.74 18.06
N LEU A 523 -1.12 16.24 16.85
CA LEU A 523 -2.09 15.19 16.56
C LEU A 523 -1.35 13.85 16.52
N ALA A 524 -1.91 12.84 17.17
CA ALA A 524 -1.33 11.50 17.21
C ALA A 524 -2.39 10.40 17.17
N ALA A 525 -2.10 9.27 16.52
CA ALA A 525 -2.95 8.08 16.58
C ALA A 525 -2.31 7.00 17.45
N ALA A 526 -3.05 6.49 18.42
CA ALA A 526 -2.58 5.55 19.43
C ALA A 526 -3.36 4.23 19.41
N LYS A 527 -2.67 3.12 19.67
CA LYS A 527 -3.28 1.79 19.74
C LYS A 527 -4.35 1.72 20.85
N GLY A 528 -5.52 1.17 20.52
CA GLY A 528 -6.61 0.99 21.47
C GLY A 528 -7.33 2.29 21.84
N VAL A 529 -8.24 2.16 22.79
CA VAL A 529 -9.09 3.26 23.26
C VAL A 529 -8.53 3.82 24.57
N THR A 530 -7.88 4.98 24.53
CA THR A 530 -7.34 5.65 25.73
C THR A 530 -8.47 6.21 26.60
N PRO A 531 -8.22 6.58 27.87
CA PRO A 531 -9.09 7.51 28.60
C PRO A 531 -9.38 8.78 27.79
N GLY A 532 -10.50 9.46 28.06
CA GLY A 532 -10.92 10.65 27.32
C GLY A 532 -9.96 11.84 27.46
N LYS A 533 -9.23 11.91 28.57
CA LYS A 533 -8.14 12.87 28.84
C LYS A 533 -7.17 12.27 29.85
N GLY A 534 -5.91 12.67 29.83
CA GLY A 534 -4.92 12.20 30.79
C GLY A 534 -3.64 13.04 30.80
N ALA A 535 -2.82 12.82 31.83
CA ALA A 535 -1.48 13.35 31.92
C ALA A 535 -0.53 12.22 32.32
N ILE A 536 0.57 12.07 31.59
CA ILE A 536 1.58 11.03 31.79
C ILE A 536 2.84 11.74 32.26
N THR A 537 3.24 11.52 33.51
CA THR A 537 4.50 12.01 34.06
C THR A 537 5.42 10.83 34.29
N ARG A 538 6.53 10.77 33.57
CA ARG A 538 7.53 9.70 33.70
C ARG A 538 8.92 10.24 33.43
N ASP A 539 9.89 9.56 34.00
CA ASP A 539 11.30 9.84 33.76
C ASP A 539 11.74 9.32 32.40
N LEU A 540 12.39 10.19 31.64
CA LEU A 540 12.98 9.91 30.35
C LEU A 540 14.51 10.01 30.45
N ARG A 541 15.16 8.87 30.23
CA ARG A 541 16.61 8.81 30.07
C ARG A 541 17.03 9.29 28.68
N GLU A 542 18.02 10.17 28.64
CA GLU A 542 18.76 10.61 27.45
C GLU A 542 20.27 10.52 27.77
N GLY A 543 20.95 9.54 27.18
CA GLY A 543 22.33 9.21 27.57
C GLY A 543 22.44 8.81 29.04
N THR A 544 23.24 9.54 29.80
CA THR A 544 23.44 9.34 31.25
C THR A 544 22.48 10.14 32.12
N ARG A 545 21.72 11.09 31.54
CA ARG A 545 20.84 11.99 32.28
C ARG A 545 19.39 11.49 32.26
N THR A 546 18.67 11.76 33.34
CA THR A 546 17.26 11.44 33.51
C THR A 546 16.48 12.73 33.70
N TYR A 547 15.39 12.87 32.97
CA TYR A 547 14.52 14.03 33.00
C TYR A 547 13.10 13.62 33.33
N THR A 548 12.50 14.19 34.37
CA THR A 548 11.07 14.05 34.61
C THR A 548 10.32 14.84 33.54
N ALA A 549 9.62 14.13 32.67
CA ALA A 549 8.85 14.72 31.58
C ALA A 549 7.37 14.50 31.80
N ARG A 550 6.54 15.41 31.29
CA ARG A 550 5.09 15.32 31.38
C ARG A 550 4.45 15.49 30.01
N THR A 551 3.44 14.69 29.70
CA THR A 551 2.68 14.78 28.44
C THR A 551 1.19 14.74 28.74
N ARG A 552 0.46 15.77 28.31
CA ARG A 552 -1.00 15.86 28.44
C ARG A 552 -1.64 15.42 27.14
N TYR A 553 -2.75 14.70 27.21
CA TYR A 553 -3.51 14.32 26.02
C TYR A 553 -5.02 14.43 26.25
N ARG A 554 -5.74 14.61 25.15
CA ARG A 554 -7.20 14.52 25.07
C ARG A 554 -7.57 13.67 23.86
N ARG A 555 -8.42 12.67 24.06
CA ARG A 555 -8.98 11.87 22.98
C ARG A 555 -10.03 12.69 22.23
N LEU A 556 -9.83 12.82 20.93
CA LEU A 556 -10.72 13.56 20.03
C LEU A 556 -11.76 12.64 19.39
N ALA A 557 -11.31 11.47 18.93
CA ALA A 557 -12.15 10.48 18.27
C ALA A 557 -11.62 9.06 18.54
N VAL A 558 -12.46 8.07 18.25
CA VAL A 558 -12.07 6.66 18.13
C VAL A 558 -12.26 6.25 16.68
N ALA A 559 -11.22 5.66 16.12
CA ALA A 559 -11.03 5.35 14.71
C ALA A 559 -10.68 3.86 14.61
N SER A 560 -11.64 3.00 14.22
CA SER A 560 -11.45 1.54 14.09
C SER A 560 -10.78 0.89 15.31
N GLY A 561 -11.25 1.23 16.51
CA GLY A 561 -10.71 0.73 17.78
C GLY A 561 -9.45 1.44 18.28
N HIS A 562 -8.97 2.48 17.58
CA HIS A 562 -7.78 3.26 17.91
C HIS A 562 -8.12 4.71 18.27
N SER A 563 -7.26 5.37 19.06
CA SER A 563 -7.54 6.72 19.56
C SER A 563 -6.84 7.78 18.72
N ILE A 564 -7.59 8.80 18.28
CA ILE A 564 -7.01 10.03 17.73
C ILE A 564 -6.90 11.05 18.87
N LEU A 565 -5.68 11.50 19.14
CA LEU A 565 -5.33 12.28 20.33
C LEU A 565 -4.81 13.66 19.94
N ARG A 566 -5.28 14.68 20.66
CA ARG A 566 -4.54 15.94 20.82
C ARG A 566 -3.54 15.76 21.95
N VAL A 567 -2.26 15.94 21.68
CA VAL A 567 -1.16 15.71 22.63
C VAL A 567 -0.36 16.99 22.82
N ILE A 568 -0.03 17.32 24.05
CA ILE A 568 0.75 18.50 24.44
C ILE A 568 1.84 18.03 25.41
N PRO A 569 3.09 17.85 24.94
CA PRO A 569 4.22 17.60 25.83
C PRO A 569 4.60 18.88 26.56
N ASP A 570 4.96 18.73 27.84
CA ASP A 570 5.64 19.76 28.60
C ASP A 570 7.14 19.60 28.28
N GLY A 571 7.67 20.51 27.45
CA GLY A 571 9.01 20.40 26.86
C GLY A 571 9.08 19.54 25.60
N GLY A 572 10.31 19.22 25.16
CA GLY A 572 10.56 18.48 23.92
C GLY A 572 11.74 17.51 24.04
N ARG A 573 11.55 16.40 24.78
CA ARG A 573 12.56 15.32 24.87
C ARG A 573 12.41 14.32 23.72
N THR A 574 13.51 13.65 23.41
CA THR A 574 13.61 12.65 22.33
C THR A 574 12.53 11.58 22.49
N HIS A 575 11.67 11.44 21.47
CA HIS A 575 10.57 10.48 21.43
C HIS A 575 9.61 10.55 22.64
N GLN A 576 9.48 11.69 23.33
CA GLN A 576 8.70 11.81 24.57
C GLN A 576 7.26 11.31 24.43
N ILE A 577 6.52 11.77 23.39
CA ILE A 577 5.13 11.36 23.15
C ILE A 577 5.02 9.84 22.95
N ARG A 578 5.90 9.30 22.09
CA ARG A 578 5.96 7.88 21.72
C ARG A 578 6.22 7.00 22.95
N ARG A 579 7.23 7.35 23.74
CA ARG A 579 7.60 6.62 24.98
C ARG A 579 6.51 6.69 26.03
N HIS A 580 5.90 7.86 26.25
CA HIS A 580 4.85 8.03 27.26
C HIS A 580 3.61 7.22 26.93
N LEU A 581 3.15 7.28 25.69
CA LEU A 581 1.95 6.56 25.25
C LEU A 581 2.17 5.03 25.24
N ALA A 582 3.35 4.57 24.82
CA ALA A 582 3.74 3.16 24.95
C ALA A 582 3.75 2.70 26.41
N ALA A 583 4.29 3.52 27.34
CA ALA A 583 4.40 3.19 28.76
C ALA A 583 3.05 3.08 29.50
N ILE A 584 1.94 3.51 28.88
CA ILE A 584 0.58 3.33 29.40
C ILE A 584 -0.24 2.32 28.56
N GLY A 585 0.42 1.52 27.72
CA GLY A 585 -0.24 0.47 26.92
C GLY A 585 -0.91 0.95 25.63
N HIS A 586 -0.71 2.21 25.24
CA HIS A 586 -1.32 2.84 24.06
C HIS A 586 -0.27 3.37 23.07
N PRO A 587 0.68 2.53 22.59
CA PRO A 587 1.74 3.00 21.72
C PRO A 587 1.22 3.64 20.42
N ILE A 588 2.02 4.52 19.83
CA ILE A 588 1.69 5.20 18.57
C ILE A 588 1.59 4.20 17.42
N LEU A 589 0.59 4.39 16.55
CA LEU A 589 0.45 3.62 15.32
C LEU A 589 1.58 3.93 14.34
N GLY A 590 2.14 2.90 13.71
CA GLY A 590 3.26 3.02 12.77
C GLY A 590 4.61 3.33 13.42
N ASP A 591 4.70 3.26 14.76
CA ASP A 591 5.97 3.41 15.47
C ASP A 591 6.79 2.12 15.45
N GLU A 592 7.89 2.09 14.71
CA GLU A 592 8.75 0.90 14.62
C GLU A 592 9.46 0.54 15.93
N ARG A 593 9.77 1.52 16.77
CA ARG A 593 10.65 1.34 17.95
C ARG A 593 9.88 1.05 19.23
N TYR A 594 8.77 1.75 19.43
CA TYR A 594 7.94 1.62 20.64
C TYR A 594 6.52 1.13 20.33
N GLY A 595 6.23 0.81 19.07
CA GLY A 595 4.91 0.39 18.60
C GLY A 595 4.61 -1.09 18.79
N HIS A 596 3.43 -1.48 18.28
CA HIS A 596 2.95 -2.85 18.31
C HIS A 596 3.03 -3.46 16.92
N VAL A 597 4.00 -4.35 16.69
CA VAL A 597 4.34 -4.88 15.36
C VAL A 597 3.14 -5.44 14.57
N PRO A 598 2.25 -6.29 15.14
CA PRO A 598 1.10 -6.79 14.38
C PRO A 598 0.13 -5.69 13.93
N THR A 599 -0.09 -4.68 14.77
CA THR A 599 -0.96 -3.55 14.42
C THR A 599 -0.31 -2.67 13.37
N ASN A 600 0.99 -2.39 13.50
CA ASN A 600 1.72 -1.59 12.52
C ASN A 600 1.71 -2.27 11.14
N ARG A 601 1.97 -3.58 11.08
CA ARG A 601 1.90 -4.35 9.83
C ARG A 601 0.52 -4.26 9.18
N TYR A 602 -0.54 -4.38 9.98
CA TYR A 602 -1.90 -4.20 9.47
C TYR A 602 -2.14 -2.80 8.89
N PHE A 603 -1.71 -1.74 9.60
CA PHE A 603 -1.87 -0.36 9.13
C PHE A 603 -0.99 -0.04 7.91
N GLU A 604 0.21 -0.60 7.84
CA GLU A 604 1.09 -0.48 6.67
C GLU A 604 0.44 -1.15 5.45
N GLU A 605 -0.03 -2.39 5.58
CA GLU A 605 -0.60 -3.18 4.49
C GLU A 605 -1.98 -2.71 4.04
N LYS A 606 -2.83 -2.25 4.97
CA LYS A 606 -4.24 -1.88 4.68
C LYS A 606 -4.46 -0.39 4.53
N HIS A 607 -3.63 0.43 5.16
CA HIS A 607 -3.83 1.88 5.23
C HIS A 607 -2.62 2.69 4.76
N GLY A 608 -1.54 2.04 4.30
CA GLY A 608 -0.37 2.71 3.74
C GLY A 608 0.44 3.52 4.76
N LEU A 609 0.25 3.30 6.06
CA LEU A 609 0.96 4.03 7.11
C LEU A 609 2.35 3.41 7.34
N ASP A 610 3.39 4.04 6.78
CA ASP A 610 4.80 3.58 6.83
C ASP A 610 5.66 4.30 7.87
N ARG A 611 5.02 5.02 8.79
CA ARG A 611 5.69 5.82 9.82
C ARG A 611 4.83 6.07 11.04
N SER A 612 5.43 6.66 12.07
CA SER A 612 4.69 7.08 13.26
C SER A 612 3.63 8.13 12.92
N PHE A 613 2.38 7.86 13.32
CA PHE A 613 1.27 8.81 13.22
C PHE A 613 1.41 9.89 14.30
N VAL A 614 2.33 10.82 14.06
CA VAL A 614 2.57 12.01 14.88
C VAL A 614 2.78 13.20 13.96
N HIS A 615 2.08 14.29 14.25
CA HIS A 615 2.15 15.53 13.49
C HIS A 615 2.06 16.74 14.43
N LEU A 616 3.03 17.66 14.38
CA LEU A 616 2.95 18.94 15.10
C LEU A 616 2.04 19.88 14.31
N VAL A 617 0.77 19.91 14.70
CA VAL A 617 -0.29 20.65 13.99
C VAL A 617 -0.29 22.13 14.32
N ARG A 618 0.16 22.52 15.53
CA ARG A 618 0.05 23.91 15.99
C ARG A 618 1.14 24.29 16.98
N ILE A 619 1.66 25.50 16.81
CA ILE A 619 2.50 26.23 17.76
C ILE A 619 1.72 27.44 18.26
N GLU A 620 1.52 27.54 19.57
CA GLU A 620 1.07 28.77 20.24
C GLU A 620 2.28 29.38 20.94
N ILE A 621 2.57 30.66 20.73
CA ILE A 621 3.75 31.33 21.32
C ILE A 621 3.51 32.84 21.43
N GLU A 622 4.13 33.50 22.40
CA GLU A 622 4.19 34.97 22.44
C GLU A 622 5.42 35.46 21.68
N HIS A 623 5.22 36.40 20.76
CA HIS A 623 6.31 36.97 19.98
C HIS A 623 7.29 37.72 20.90
N PRO A 624 8.61 37.40 20.91
CA PRO A 624 9.55 37.89 21.91
C PRO A 624 9.78 39.40 21.88
N ARG A 625 9.57 40.07 20.74
CA ARG A 625 9.69 41.55 20.64
C ARG A 625 8.39 42.31 20.89
N THR A 626 7.26 41.82 20.40
CA THR A 626 5.98 42.57 20.41
C THR A 626 5.05 42.14 21.53
N GLY A 627 5.29 40.98 22.16
CA GLY A 627 4.41 40.38 23.16
C GLY A 627 3.08 39.85 22.59
N VAL A 628 2.86 39.96 21.28
CA VAL A 628 1.63 39.51 20.63
C VAL A 628 1.57 37.99 20.65
N LYS A 629 0.41 37.44 21.03
CA LYS A 629 0.14 36.00 20.97
C LYS A 629 -0.02 35.56 19.53
N MET A 630 0.71 34.53 19.15
CA MET A 630 0.71 33.96 17.83
C MET A 630 0.19 32.52 17.85
N ILE A 631 -0.59 32.19 16.83
CA ILE A 631 -1.01 30.83 16.52
C ILE A 631 -0.51 30.52 15.12
N ILE A 632 0.33 29.50 15.00
CA ILE A 632 0.87 29.01 13.73
C ILE A 632 0.38 27.58 13.57
N GLU A 633 -0.28 27.28 12.45
CA GLU A 633 -0.93 26.00 12.19
C GLU A 633 -0.45 25.37 10.86
N SER A 634 -0.33 24.05 10.86
CA SER A 634 -0.08 23.23 9.67
C SER A 634 -1.25 22.27 9.48
N THR A 635 -1.61 21.99 8.24
CA THR A 635 -2.58 20.94 7.92
C THR A 635 -1.99 19.56 8.13
N LEU A 636 -2.84 18.59 8.48
CA LEU A 636 -2.46 17.18 8.49
C LEU A 636 -1.91 16.75 7.12
N PRO A 637 -0.71 16.14 7.03
CA PRO A 637 -0.12 15.75 5.76
C PRO A 637 -0.91 14.63 5.10
N GLY A 638 -0.79 14.54 3.77
CA GLY A 638 -1.59 13.65 2.94
C GLY A 638 -1.53 12.18 3.34
N ASP A 639 -0.38 11.71 3.82
CA ASP A 639 -0.17 10.32 4.23
C ASP A 639 -0.97 9.94 5.48
N LEU A 640 -0.98 10.81 6.50
CA LEU A 640 -1.79 10.60 7.70
C LEU A 640 -3.28 10.81 7.44
N ARG A 641 -3.62 11.76 6.56
CA ARG A 641 -5.00 11.99 6.11
C ARG A 641 -5.55 10.74 5.41
N SER A 642 -4.81 10.22 4.42
CA SER A 642 -5.19 9.01 3.68
C SER A 642 -5.29 7.78 4.60
N ALA A 643 -4.33 7.58 5.51
CA ALA A 643 -4.39 6.49 6.48
C ALA A 643 -5.64 6.59 7.40
N LEU A 644 -6.02 7.79 7.80
CA LEU A 644 -7.22 8.01 8.61
C LEU A 644 -8.51 7.76 7.81
N GLU A 645 -8.58 8.28 6.58
CA GLU A 645 -9.72 8.09 5.69
C GLU A 645 -9.94 6.61 5.36
N ARG A 646 -8.87 5.89 5.01
CA ARG A 646 -8.91 4.45 4.73
C ARG A 646 -9.29 3.62 5.96
N SER A 647 -8.93 4.06 7.16
CA SER A 647 -9.23 3.31 8.38
C SER A 647 -10.62 3.60 8.94
N THR A 648 -11.23 4.76 8.67
CA THR A 648 -12.49 5.18 9.33
C THR A 648 -13.61 5.62 8.40
N GLY A 649 -13.34 5.71 7.10
CA GLY A 649 -14.19 6.40 6.15
C GLY A 649 -14.23 7.93 6.38
N PRO A 650 -15.04 8.66 5.60
CA PRO A 650 -15.03 10.13 5.59
C PRO A 650 -15.73 10.76 6.81
N SER A 651 -16.38 9.98 7.68
CA SER A 651 -17.16 10.52 8.80
C SER A 651 -16.29 11.08 9.93
N VAL A 652 -15.27 10.32 10.36
CA VAL A 652 -14.34 10.76 11.42
C VAL A 652 -13.49 11.92 10.93
N LEU A 653 -13.04 11.87 9.67
CA LEU A 653 -12.26 12.96 9.07
C LEU A 653 -13.08 14.27 9.06
N ARG A 654 -14.32 14.23 8.56
CA ARG A 654 -15.24 15.39 8.59
C ARG A 654 -15.50 15.89 10.01
N PHE A 655 -15.66 15.00 10.98
CA PHE A 655 -15.83 15.39 12.38
C PHE A 655 -14.59 16.12 12.92
N LEU A 656 -13.38 15.64 12.63
CA LEU A 656 -12.14 16.29 13.05
C LEU A 656 -11.94 17.65 12.36
N GLU A 657 -12.32 17.77 11.09
CA GLU A 657 -12.33 19.04 10.34
C GLU A 657 -13.29 20.05 10.98
N GLN A 658 -14.52 19.64 11.30
CA GLN A 658 -15.50 20.49 12.01
C GLN A 658 -15.03 20.92 13.40
N LYS A 659 -14.15 20.14 14.03
CA LYS A 659 -13.53 20.49 15.32
C LYS A 659 -12.23 21.30 15.17
N HIS A 660 -11.86 21.69 13.95
CA HIS A 660 -10.60 22.35 13.61
C HIS A 660 -9.38 21.60 14.18
N ALA A 661 -9.46 20.27 14.26
CA ALA A 661 -8.43 19.43 14.88
C ALA A 661 -7.32 19.03 13.90
N LEU A 662 -7.56 19.15 12.60
CA LEU A 662 -6.61 18.81 11.54
C LEU A 662 -5.70 19.97 11.12
N GLY A 663 -5.83 21.12 11.79
CA GLY A 663 -5.12 22.35 11.46
C GLY A 663 -5.63 23.05 10.20
N GLU A 664 -5.22 24.30 10.04
CA GLU A 664 -5.40 25.12 8.85
C GLU A 664 -4.02 25.68 8.48
N GLN A 665 -3.75 25.92 7.20
CA GLN A 665 -2.50 26.58 6.83
C GLN A 665 -2.62 28.08 7.06
N ARG A 666 -2.20 28.55 8.24
CA ARG A 666 -2.25 29.97 8.62
C ARG A 666 -1.31 30.31 9.76
N ALA A 667 -0.93 31.57 9.82
CA ALA A 667 -0.36 32.21 10.99
C ALA A 667 -1.23 33.43 11.35
N VAL A 668 -1.75 33.46 12.58
CA VAL A 668 -2.66 34.53 13.03
C VAL A 668 -2.09 35.18 14.29
N ALA A 669 -1.95 36.50 14.23
CA ALA A 669 -1.72 37.34 15.40
C ALA A 669 -3.06 37.52 16.15
N VAL A 670 -3.12 37.04 17.39
CA VAL A 670 -4.28 37.25 18.26
C VAL A 670 -4.08 38.58 18.97
N LEU A 671 -4.70 39.63 18.44
CA LEU A 671 -4.79 40.91 19.15
C LEU A 671 -5.65 40.71 20.40
N SER A 672 -5.05 40.93 21.56
CA SER A 672 -5.76 40.92 22.84
C SER A 672 -6.75 42.08 22.87
N THR A 673 -8.02 41.84 22.56
CA THR A 673 -9.09 42.72 23.05
C THR A 673 -9.22 42.45 24.55
N ALA A 674 -8.59 43.31 25.35
CA ALA A 674 -8.85 43.36 26.77
C ALA A 674 -10.28 43.87 26.98
N SER A 675 -11.17 42.97 27.38
CA SER A 675 -12.35 43.30 28.17
C SER A 675 -12.62 42.13 29.11
N ASP A 676 -12.18 42.28 30.35
CA ASP A 676 -12.74 41.59 31.50
C ASP A 676 -14.24 41.91 31.56
N GLU A 677 -15.08 40.99 31.14
CA GLU A 677 -16.45 40.89 31.65
C GLU A 677 -16.60 39.56 32.39
N PRO A 678 -17.15 39.57 33.62
CA PRO A 678 -17.32 38.36 34.39
C PRO A 678 -18.38 37.47 33.73
N ALA A 679 -18.17 36.16 33.78
CA ALA A 679 -19.10 35.16 33.28
C ALA A 679 -20.55 35.47 33.72
N PRO A 680 -21.53 35.49 32.80
CA PRO A 680 -22.91 35.61 33.19
C PRO A 680 -23.29 34.32 33.94
N SER A 681 -23.68 34.49 35.20
CA SER A 681 -24.31 33.45 36.00
C SER A 681 -25.42 32.78 35.20
N SER A 682 -25.35 31.44 35.08
CA SER A 682 -26.41 30.62 34.49
C SER A 682 -27.63 30.66 35.40
N ARG A 683 -28.47 31.69 35.27
CA ARG A 683 -29.87 31.62 35.69
C ARG A 683 -30.61 30.81 34.63
N MET A 684 -31.09 29.64 35.04
CA MET A 684 -32.19 28.94 34.40
C MET A 684 -33.29 29.94 34.05
N ILE A 685 -33.68 29.99 32.78
CA ILE A 685 -34.96 30.54 32.35
C ILE A 685 -35.76 29.37 31.75
N PRO A 686 -37.04 29.19 32.12
CA PRO A 686 -37.79 27.95 31.91
C PRO A 686 -38.25 27.83 30.46
N LEU A 687 -38.26 26.60 29.96
CA LEU A 687 -38.99 26.23 28.75
C LEU A 687 -40.48 26.54 28.97
N ARG A 688 -41.01 27.47 28.17
CA ARG A 688 -42.45 27.70 28.01
C ARG A 688 -43.08 26.43 27.43
N THR A 689 -44.02 25.88 28.18
CA THR A 689 -45.14 25.08 27.67
C THR A 689 -46.07 25.98 26.89
N ASP A 690 -46.47 25.58 25.69
CA ASP A 690 -47.87 25.65 25.26
C ASP A 690 -48.09 24.73 24.06
N ASP A 691 -49.22 24.04 24.16
CA ASP A 691 -49.71 22.95 23.34
C ASP A 691 -50.14 23.41 21.94
N SER A 692 -49.94 22.55 20.93
CA SER A 692 -50.99 22.22 19.95
C SER A 692 -50.57 21.06 19.04
N GLU A 693 -51.54 20.19 18.84
CA GLU A 693 -51.49 18.86 18.25
C GLU A 693 -51.20 18.84 16.74
N SER A 694 -50.44 17.84 16.26
CA SER A 694 -50.84 17.03 15.09
C SER A 694 -49.88 15.85 14.81
N ALA A 695 -50.40 14.64 15.02
CA ALA A 695 -50.09 13.30 14.46
C ALA A 695 -48.64 12.72 14.48
N PRO A 696 -48.47 11.43 14.87
CA PRO A 696 -47.15 10.80 15.01
C PRO A 696 -46.65 10.11 13.72
N PRO A 697 -45.32 10.02 13.49
CA PRO A 697 -44.71 9.09 12.54
C PRO A 697 -44.66 7.64 13.08
N PRO A 698 -44.50 6.62 12.23
CA PRO A 698 -44.69 5.21 12.61
C PRO A 698 -43.61 4.71 13.58
N SER A 699 -44.03 3.88 14.54
CA SER A 699 -43.20 3.29 15.58
C SER A 699 -42.31 2.17 15.03
N ILE A 700 -40.99 2.35 15.14
CA ILE A 700 -40.02 1.25 15.07
C ILE A 700 -39.92 0.66 16.48
N ARG A 701 -40.35 -0.60 16.64
CA ARG A 701 -40.19 -1.36 17.88
C ARG A 701 -38.70 -1.62 18.14
N SER A 702 -38.19 -1.12 19.26
CA SER A 702 -36.92 -1.56 19.84
C SER A 702 -37.03 -3.02 20.30
N PRO A 703 -36.12 -3.93 19.91
CA PRO A 703 -36.03 -5.21 20.58
C PRO A 703 -35.47 -5.01 21.99
N GLY A 704 -36.14 -5.61 22.98
CA GLY A 704 -35.76 -5.57 24.39
C GLY A 704 -34.42 -6.23 24.70
N PRO A 705 -33.90 -6.10 25.94
CA PRO A 705 -32.58 -6.57 26.31
C PRO A 705 -32.53 -8.11 26.30
N ILE A 706 -31.64 -8.67 25.50
CA ILE A 706 -31.30 -10.09 25.54
C ILE A 706 -30.38 -10.32 26.74
N SER A 707 -30.88 -11.01 27.76
CA SER A 707 -30.07 -11.49 28.88
C SER A 707 -29.17 -12.64 28.42
N ILE A 708 -27.87 -12.40 28.31
CA ILE A 708 -26.87 -13.46 28.14
C ILE A 708 -26.47 -13.93 29.54
N ARG A 709 -26.83 -15.17 29.89
CA ARG A 709 -26.29 -15.85 31.08
C ARG A 709 -24.82 -16.18 30.84
N VAL A 710 -23.95 -15.60 31.65
CA VAL A 710 -22.56 -16.03 31.81
C VAL A 710 -22.56 -17.26 32.71
N PRO A 711 -21.95 -18.40 32.34
CA PRO A 711 -21.76 -19.50 33.28
C PRO A 711 -20.64 -19.17 34.26
N ASP A 712 -20.90 -19.44 35.54
CA ASP A 712 -19.98 -19.25 36.66
C ASP A 712 -18.64 -19.97 36.41
N LEU A 713 -17.54 -19.21 36.46
CA LEU A 713 -16.18 -19.75 36.55
C LEU A 713 -15.81 -19.82 38.03
N ASP A 714 -15.82 -21.04 38.54
CA ASP A 714 -15.39 -21.44 39.89
C ASP A 714 -13.90 -21.15 40.08
N GLU A 715 -13.58 -20.36 41.11
CA GLU A 715 -12.21 -20.04 41.52
C GLU A 715 -11.60 -21.23 42.29
N SER A 716 -10.61 -21.90 41.71
CA SER A 716 -9.55 -22.56 42.49
C SER A 716 -8.26 -22.76 41.66
N PRO A 717 -7.07 -22.53 42.25
CA PRO A 717 -5.82 -22.51 41.51
C PRO A 717 -5.27 -23.92 41.31
N ARG A 718 -5.20 -24.38 40.05
CA ARG A 718 -4.41 -25.56 39.68
C ARG A 718 -3.11 -25.13 39.02
N THR A 719 -2.02 -25.24 39.79
CA THR A 719 -0.65 -25.30 39.31
C THR A 719 -0.51 -26.34 38.19
N ILE A 720 -0.15 -25.90 36.97
CA ILE A 720 0.34 -26.77 35.90
C ILE A 720 1.75 -26.32 35.56
N ARG A 721 2.71 -27.22 35.78
CA ARG A 721 4.12 -27.10 35.43
C ARG A 721 4.27 -27.18 33.92
N HIS A 722 4.96 -26.21 33.31
CA HIS A 722 5.50 -26.37 31.96
C HIS A 722 6.72 -27.31 31.99
N PRO A 723 6.87 -28.24 31.03
CA PRO A 723 8.11 -28.98 30.88
C PRO A 723 9.18 -28.06 30.27
N ILE A 724 10.29 -27.96 30.98
CA ILE A 724 11.52 -27.33 30.55
C ILE A 724 12.16 -28.25 29.50
N ILE A 725 12.30 -27.78 28.26
CA ILE A 725 13.19 -28.40 27.28
C ILE A 725 14.58 -27.83 27.55
N SER A 726 15.44 -28.69 28.11
CA SER A 726 16.85 -28.48 28.35
C SER A 726 17.63 -28.64 27.05
N THR A 727 18.24 -27.57 26.54
CA THR A 727 19.37 -27.63 25.61
C THR A 727 20.64 -27.72 26.43
N GLY A 728 21.25 -28.91 26.49
CA GLY A 728 22.62 -29.11 26.97
C GLY A 728 23.57 -29.11 25.78
N ASP A 729 24.59 -28.26 25.85
CA ASP A 729 25.78 -28.25 25.00
C ASP A 729 26.78 -29.34 25.45
N GLU A 730 27.73 -29.60 24.54
CA GLU A 730 29.06 -30.24 24.68
C GLU A 730 29.14 -31.77 24.41
N ASP A 731 29.51 -32.13 23.16
CA ASP A 731 30.91 -32.42 22.75
C ASP A 731 31.09 -32.23 21.22
#